data_AF-A0A4U5UAT8-F1
#
_entry.id   AF-A0A4U5UAT8-F1
#
_cell.length_a   1.000
_cell.length_b   1.000
_cell.length_c   1.000
_cell.angle_alpha   90.00
_cell.angle_beta   90.00
_cell.angle_gamma   90.00
#
_symmetry.space_group_name_H-M   'P 1'
#
loop_
_entity.id
_entity.type
_entity.pdbx_description
1 polymer ?
#
loop_
_entity_poly.entity_id
_entity_poly.type
_entity_poly.pdbx_seq_one_letter_code
_entity_poly.pdbx_strand_id
1 'polypeptide(L)'
;MMAVNWAERISAFSRSPSRFLSGTTAEAFLAELLRELRDDRAAYSVKVLLLSPLCEHPALLCPSDSVGEETALELMSVFAQCPPKSVQFRCHLLLALTSVLVCTSCVSGRSRASQDFLNLLLQIAEDTIDLHGDGAARSVRATACDCLRELEACSPGLLSQRLELLGGLRQREASRIHQAYAALHTLVLRNAVYQLTQQTGAGAEHLKALLGGNTSVAWEAEQDCSLMNDKDSAILSSLILGPMGTVPTLQTGPDCKELRSVLSSLLEDSYLLTPLCQAALLHRLTEVVSMVPGVPPAVFRAQLLRLLGTSEVCLLHTTLLMKCAFTDSLFSAEDEAFILKRLVVLSQHPLLSTPEKLFYMDCILHFPENRPISCGDGDETLPVLLTPRLASALVPTVFNDSATMLARFNLLSLVYLEEGVEGEGEGSRGLAYLYEHLTSLLDIVQSGGSREIIVTFFRAAFLFLFYFCQVERYSSGLTEKLCKLYLCHTYLAPHLINLADQTQDRLTESSWAVGLLKALQVVITKAPLAQLTLQDLSQHLKMLTRVAEEGEIPQTSTLNFLSSIITPSSSSLSGDWRLGNSLLGVCRRLLVHPSLDSLLLPLADILQHLTCHYGNTDIQDHARLYYTLLTTLSREKLAGVLTQGLTEGGRQVKKRSLSAIMAEGEGLTSMLTIHRVEKAIFRLIEAGCEPRGEPQTEKGSDLTLNETESSPVEANVALETYRAQFEDPNFASEVILDYLLTHMEAIDPHFSQLFSIRLHFNPTDNHYEELSDISVPCLFRERQPPKVRLRLKPRRPYPTTLHASAIFTTQDGLSWHTVLPDIHVAFQQAFMSPPAPPAWGRGDKRTLFEGLWDEISSEGGLNDPADCATSLFCCQLKEAALIALVKKHFLSYLISDLSDEEEFKVLFYLPPLSHILLKIRTEEDAVHFNIATDNWQLLPHISSYLLTITSLQEDADG
;
A
#
# COMPACT_ATOMS: atom_id res chain seq x y z
N MET A 1 0.29 21.86 -38.76
CA MET A 1 0.79 21.01 -37.65
C MET A 1 1.13 21.93 -36.48
N MET A 2 0.28 21.99 -35.47
CA MET A 2 0.60 22.70 -34.22
C MET A 2 1.68 21.91 -33.49
N ALA A 3 2.71 22.59 -32.99
CA ALA A 3 3.76 21.96 -32.20
C ALA A 3 3.13 21.33 -30.96
N VAL A 4 3.18 20.01 -30.87
CA VAL A 4 2.66 19.25 -29.71
C VAL A 4 3.47 19.67 -28.49
N ASN A 5 2.79 20.17 -27.44
CA ASN A 5 3.45 20.57 -26.20
C ASN A 5 3.80 19.32 -25.38
N TRP A 6 4.97 18.73 -25.64
CA TRP A 6 5.44 17.52 -24.99
C TRP A 6 5.58 17.64 -23.47
N ALA A 7 5.91 18.83 -22.95
CA ALA A 7 6.03 19.05 -21.51
C ALA A 7 4.70 18.85 -20.77
N GLU A 8 3.59 19.32 -21.35
CA GLU A 8 2.25 19.14 -20.78
C GLU A 8 1.79 17.69 -20.87
N ARG A 9 2.04 17.00 -22.00
CA ARG A 9 1.66 15.59 -22.16
C ARG A 9 2.42 14.68 -21.19
N ILE A 10 3.74 14.85 -21.05
CA ILE A 10 4.53 14.08 -20.09
C ILE A 10 4.09 14.38 -18.66
N SER A 11 3.84 15.65 -18.31
CA SER A 11 3.33 16.00 -16.98
C SER A 11 1.96 15.38 -16.69
N ALA A 12 1.07 15.31 -17.69
CA ALA A 12 -0.22 14.64 -17.56
C ALA A 12 -0.06 13.13 -17.35
N PHE A 13 0.88 12.49 -18.07
CA PHE A 13 1.22 11.08 -17.87
C PHE A 13 1.78 10.83 -16.46
N SER A 14 2.82 11.55 -16.02
CA SER A 14 3.45 11.34 -14.70
C SER A 14 2.51 11.61 -13.52
N ARG A 15 1.45 12.43 -13.68
CA ARG A 15 0.43 12.65 -12.63
C ARG A 15 -0.51 11.46 -12.46
N SER A 16 -0.88 10.82 -13.56
CA SER A 16 -1.83 9.70 -13.56
C SER A 16 -1.71 8.88 -14.86
N PRO A 17 -0.78 7.90 -14.92
CA PRO A 17 -0.52 7.14 -16.14
C PRO A 17 -1.75 6.39 -16.65
N SER A 18 -2.54 5.76 -15.76
CA SER A 18 -3.78 5.05 -16.12
C SER A 18 -4.82 5.96 -16.75
N ARG A 19 -5.07 7.14 -16.17
CA ARG A 19 -6.00 8.14 -16.72
C ARG A 19 -5.50 8.72 -18.05
N PHE A 20 -4.19 8.88 -18.25
CA PHE A 20 -3.67 9.33 -19.53
C PHE A 20 -3.89 8.27 -20.62
N LEU A 21 -3.58 7.01 -20.31
CA LEU A 21 -3.74 5.88 -21.24
C LEU A 21 -5.21 5.54 -21.54
N SER A 22 -6.15 5.93 -20.69
CA SER A 22 -7.58 5.84 -21.02
C SER A 22 -8.01 6.70 -22.23
N GLY A 23 -7.18 7.66 -22.65
CA GLY A 23 -7.37 8.47 -23.87
C GLY A 23 -6.55 8.02 -25.08
N THR A 24 -5.50 7.19 -24.90
CA THR A 24 -4.56 6.71 -25.93
C THR A 24 -3.96 5.37 -25.52
N THR A 25 -3.81 4.40 -26.42
CA THR A 25 -3.18 3.11 -26.05
C THR A 25 -1.69 3.28 -25.69
N ALA A 26 -1.18 2.40 -24.83
CA ALA A 26 0.24 2.39 -24.44
C ALA A 26 1.16 2.25 -25.66
N GLU A 27 0.82 1.38 -26.60
CA GLU A 27 1.54 1.16 -27.86
C GLU A 27 1.54 2.41 -28.75
N ALA A 28 0.40 3.10 -28.87
CA ALA A 28 0.32 4.32 -29.68
C ALA A 28 1.14 5.46 -29.06
N PHE A 29 1.07 5.62 -27.74
CA PHE A 29 1.87 6.62 -27.04
C PHE A 29 3.37 6.30 -27.10
N LEU A 30 3.76 5.03 -26.93
CA LEU A 30 5.14 4.56 -27.10
C LEU A 30 5.66 4.83 -28.52
N ALA A 31 4.88 4.51 -29.54
CA ALA A 31 5.24 4.79 -30.93
C ALA A 31 5.39 6.30 -31.20
N GLU A 32 4.55 7.15 -30.61
CA GLU A 32 4.69 8.61 -30.68
C GLU A 32 5.99 9.10 -30.01
N LEU A 33 6.32 8.56 -28.83
CA LEU A 33 7.56 8.87 -28.11
C LEU A 33 8.80 8.50 -28.95
N LEU A 34 8.84 7.26 -29.46
CA LEU A 34 9.95 6.73 -30.26
C LEU A 34 10.12 7.51 -31.58
N ARG A 35 9.01 7.88 -32.24
CA ARG A 35 9.02 8.72 -33.44
C ARG A 35 9.64 10.09 -33.20
N GLU A 36 9.28 10.77 -32.11
CA GLU A 36 9.83 12.09 -31.77
C GLU A 36 11.27 12.02 -31.25
N LEU A 37 11.66 10.92 -30.59
CA LEU A 37 13.05 10.68 -30.21
C LEU A 37 13.96 10.58 -31.46
N ARG A 38 13.45 10.02 -32.56
CA ARG A 38 14.16 9.94 -33.86
C ARG A 38 14.16 11.27 -34.63
N ASP A 39 13.25 12.21 -34.36
CA ASP A 39 13.22 13.48 -35.11
C ASP A 39 14.45 14.35 -34.78
N ASP A 40 15.29 14.61 -35.77
CA ASP A 40 16.48 15.47 -35.65
C ASP A 40 16.15 16.93 -35.36
N ARG A 41 14.90 17.37 -35.61
CA ARG A 41 14.45 18.74 -35.38
C ARG A 41 14.11 19.02 -33.91
N ALA A 42 13.87 17.98 -33.11
CA ALA A 42 13.53 18.12 -31.70
C ALA A 42 14.76 18.49 -30.86
N ALA A 43 14.61 19.48 -29.98
CA ALA A 43 15.68 19.89 -29.07
C ALA A 43 16.03 18.76 -28.09
N TYR A 44 17.33 18.58 -27.79
CA TYR A 44 17.79 17.54 -26.86
C TYR A 44 17.19 17.64 -25.45
N SER A 45 16.82 18.84 -24.99
CA SER A 45 16.10 19.01 -23.72
C SER A 45 14.71 18.37 -23.74
N VAL A 46 13.99 18.48 -24.86
CA VAL A 46 12.70 17.80 -25.07
C VAL A 46 12.91 16.29 -25.17
N LYS A 47 13.96 15.84 -25.89
CA LYS A 47 14.28 14.41 -25.98
C LYS A 47 14.62 13.77 -24.63
N VAL A 48 15.27 14.49 -23.72
CA VAL A 48 15.50 14.01 -22.34
C VAL A 48 14.18 13.85 -21.58
N LEU A 49 13.24 14.80 -21.74
CA LEU A 49 11.92 14.68 -21.13
C LEU A 49 11.15 13.47 -21.69
N LEU A 50 11.23 13.20 -22.99
CA LEU A 50 10.56 12.05 -23.63
C LEU A 50 11.02 10.68 -23.09
N LEU A 51 12.22 10.59 -22.50
CA LEU A 51 12.73 9.36 -21.90
C LEU A 51 12.24 9.12 -20.47
N SER A 52 11.76 10.14 -19.75
CA SER A 52 11.28 9.99 -18.35
C SER A 52 10.17 8.95 -18.20
N PRO A 53 9.14 8.89 -19.07
CA PRO A 53 8.12 7.83 -19.01
C PRO A 53 8.70 6.41 -19.09
N LEU A 54 9.75 6.20 -19.89
CA LEU A 54 10.41 4.90 -20.05
C LEU A 54 11.28 4.54 -18.82
N CYS A 55 11.78 5.53 -18.09
CA CYS A 55 12.50 5.30 -16.83
C CYS A 55 11.54 5.02 -15.65
N GLU A 56 10.40 5.70 -15.59
CA GLU A 56 9.46 5.64 -14.45
C GLU A 56 8.44 4.50 -14.57
N HIS A 57 7.91 4.26 -15.78
CA HIS A 57 6.82 3.31 -16.03
C HIS A 57 7.07 2.38 -17.24
N PRO A 58 8.24 1.72 -17.36
CA PRO A 58 8.55 0.83 -18.49
C PRO A 58 7.57 -0.34 -18.62
N ALA A 59 7.19 -1.00 -17.52
CA ALA A 59 6.26 -2.14 -17.55
C ALA A 59 4.83 -1.77 -18.00
N LEU A 60 4.44 -0.50 -17.84
CA LEU A 60 3.13 -0.01 -18.29
C LEU A 60 3.14 0.34 -19.79
N LEU A 61 4.27 0.84 -20.30
CA LEU A 61 4.43 1.20 -21.71
C LEU A 61 4.75 -0.02 -22.59
N CYS A 62 5.50 -0.98 -22.05
CA CYS A 62 5.88 -2.21 -22.70
C CYS A 62 5.20 -3.40 -22.00
N PRO A 63 3.96 -3.75 -22.37
CA PRO A 63 3.19 -4.80 -21.69
C PRO A 63 3.68 -6.23 -21.99
N SER A 64 4.48 -6.43 -23.04
CA SER A 64 5.06 -7.72 -23.41
C SER A 64 6.58 -7.64 -23.56
N ASP A 65 7.25 -8.77 -23.33
CA ASP A 65 8.70 -8.92 -23.53
C ASP A 65 9.13 -8.57 -24.96
N SER A 66 8.30 -8.88 -25.97
CA SER A 66 8.58 -8.56 -27.37
C SER A 66 8.59 -7.05 -27.64
N VAL A 67 7.62 -6.31 -27.08
CA VAL A 67 7.55 -4.84 -27.20
C VAL A 67 8.71 -4.19 -26.46
N GLY A 68 9.10 -4.75 -25.30
CA GLY A 68 10.31 -4.34 -24.58
C GLY A 68 11.58 -4.52 -25.40
N GLU A 69 11.75 -5.67 -26.05
CA GLU A 69 12.91 -5.96 -26.91
C GLU A 69 12.98 -5.03 -28.14
N GLU A 70 11.87 -4.82 -28.83
CA GLU A 70 11.79 -3.90 -29.97
C GLU A 70 12.11 -2.46 -29.56
N THR A 71 11.53 -2.00 -28.45
CA THR A 71 11.81 -0.67 -27.89
C THR A 71 13.29 -0.51 -27.54
N ALA A 72 13.92 -1.53 -26.97
CA ALA A 72 15.35 -1.50 -26.67
C ALA A 72 16.21 -1.42 -27.94
N LEU A 73 15.88 -2.20 -28.99
CA LEU A 73 16.57 -2.12 -30.28
C LEU A 73 16.42 -0.74 -30.93
N GLU A 74 15.23 -0.15 -30.85
CA GLU A 74 14.98 1.19 -31.38
C GLU A 74 15.78 2.26 -30.63
N LEU A 75 15.78 2.24 -29.30
CA LEU A 75 16.55 3.16 -28.47
C LEU A 75 18.07 3.01 -28.69
N MET A 76 18.58 1.78 -28.90
CA MET A 76 19.97 1.56 -29.30
C MET A 76 20.28 2.18 -30.67
N SER A 77 19.34 2.11 -31.61
CA SER A 77 19.49 2.78 -32.91
C SER A 77 19.57 4.31 -32.76
N VAL A 78 18.76 4.90 -31.87
CA VAL A 78 18.79 6.33 -31.55
C VAL A 78 20.13 6.70 -30.88
N PHE A 79 20.66 5.84 -30.00
CA PHE A 79 21.96 6.06 -29.37
C PHE A 79 23.11 6.07 -30.40
N ALA A 80 23.08 5.19 -31.39
CA ALA A 80 24.08 5.13 -32.47
C ALA A 80 24.05 6.39 -33.36
N GLN A 81 22.87 6.97 -33.58
CA GLN A 81 22.69 8.18 -34.41
C GLN A 81 22.98 9.49 -33.64
N CYS A 82 23.00 9.44 -32.31
CA CYS A 82 23.17 10.59 -31.44
C CYS A 82 24.62 11.14 -31.48
N PRO A 83 24.84 12.46 -31.62
CA PRO A 83 26.19 13.02 -31.67
C PRO A 83 26.92 12.85 -30.31
N PRO A 84 28.25 12.72 -30.31
CA PRO A 84 29.02 12.50 -29.07
C PRO A 84 28.98 13.71 -28.10
N LYS A 85 28.57 14.89 -28.58
CA LYS A 85 28.50 16.13 -27.78
C LYS A 85 27.28 16.20 -26.85
N SER A 86 26.19 15.49 -27.14
CA SER A 86 24.95 15.51 -26.35
C SER A 86 24.97 14.50 -25.20
N VAL A 87 25.90 14.72 -24.29
CA VAL A 87 26.23 13.83 -23.16
C VAL A 87 25.02 13.51 -22.29
N GLN A 88 24.28 14.53 -21.84
CA GLN A 88 23.13 14.35 -20.96
C GLN A 88 22.08 13.42 -21.58
N PHE A 89 21.76 13.61 -22.85
CA PHE A 89 20.81 12.76 -23.56
C PHE A 89 21.33 11.34 -23.73
N ARG A 90 22.62 11.14 -24.03
CA ARG A 90 23.23 9.80 -24.10
C ARG A 90 23.18 9.07 -22.75
N CYS A 91 23.43 9.76 -21.64
CA CYS A 91 23.30 9.17 -20.30
C CYS A 91 21.86 8.74 -20.02
N HIS A 92 20.87 9.60 -20.28
CA HIS A 92 19.46 9.27 -20.05
C HIS A 92 18.96 8.14 -20.98
N LEU A 93 19.49 8.07 -22.22
CA LEU A 93 19.21 6.95 -23.13
C LEU A 93 19.69 5.61 -22.56
N LEU A 94 20.91 5.57 -22.02
CA LEU A 94 21.43 4.34 -21.40
C LEU A 94 20.59 3.92 -20.19
N LEU A 95 20.19 4.88 -19.35
CA LEU A 95 19.32 4.60 -18.21
C LEU A 95 17.95 4.07 -18.64
N ALA A 96 17.31 4.71 -19.62
CA ALA A 96 16.03 4.26 -20.16
C ALA A 96 16.13 2.86 -20.79
N LEU A 97 17.20 2.58 -21.54
CA LEU A 97 17.49 1.25 -22.09
C LEU A 97 17.58 0.19 -20.99
N THR A 98 18.35 0.46 -19.93
CA THR A 98 18.47 -0.45 -18.79
C THR A 98 17.12 -0.65 -18.08
N SER A 99 16.37 0.43 -17.83
CA SER A 99 15.05 0.35 -17.19
C SER A 99 14.06 -0.49 -17.99
N VAL A 100 13.99 -0.30 -19.32
CA VAL A 100 13.12 -1.10 -20.19
C VAL A 100 13.51 -2.57 -20.12
N LEU A 101 14.78 -2.91 -20.36
CA LEU A 101 15.25 -4.29 -20.39
C LEU A 101 15.04 -5.03 -19.05
N VAL A 102 15.33 -4.36 -17.93
CA VAL A 102 15.17 -4.93 -16.58
C VAL A 102 13.70 -5.15 -16.24
N CYS A 103 12.84 -4.19 -16.54
CA CYS A 103 11.43 -4.26 -16.13
C CYS A 103 10.56 -5.15 -17.04
N THR A 104 10.96 -5.44 -18.28
CA THR A 104 10.22 -6.29 -19.21
C THR A 104 10.74 -7.73 -19.26
N SER A 105 11.37 -8.24 -18.20
CA SER A 105 11.95 -9.61 -18.12
C SER A 105 12.95 -10.02 -19.21
N CYS A 106 13.27 -9.15 -20.17
CA CYS A 106 14.14 -9.41 -21.33
C CYS A 106 15.59 -9.73 -20.96
N VAL A 107 15.99 -9.49 -19.71
CA VAL A 107 17.30 -9.87 -19.16
C VAL A 107 17.35 -11.36 -18.79
N SER A 108 16.21 -11.97 -18.45
CA SER A 108 16.11 -13.39 -18.05
C SER A 108 15.97 -14.35 -19.24
N GLY A 109 15.34 -13.89 -20.32
CA GLY A 109 15.36 -14.55 -21.62
C GLY A 109 16.62 -14.13 -22.39
N ARG A 110 17.23 -15.03 -23.15
CA ARG A 110 18.40 -14.76 -24.02
C ARG A 110 18.02 -13.85 -25.22
N SER A 111 17.46 -12.67 -24.95
CA SER A 111 17.06 -11.70 -25.96
C SER A 111 18.30 -11.17 -26.67
N ARG A 112 18.21 -10.97 -27.99
CA ARG A 112 19.35 -10.46 -28.76
C ARG A 112 19.66 -9.02 -28.36
N ALA A 113 18.62 -8.24 -28.03
CA ALA A 113 18.80 -6.87 -27.58
C ALA A 113 19.61 -6.75 -26.28
N SER A 114 19.42 -7.66 -25.31
CA SER A 114 20.20 -7.64 -24.06
C SER A 114 21.69 -7.93 -24.30
N GLN A 115 22.01 -8.85 -25.21
CA GLN A 115 23.39 -9.17 -25.60
C GLN A 115 24.04 -8.01 -26.35
N ASP A 116 23.34 -7.43 -27.32
CA ASP A 116 23.82 -6.29 -28.10
C ASP A 116 24.03 -5.06 -27.19
N PHE A 117 23.12 -4.82 -26.24
CA PHE A 117 23.25 -3.74 -25.26
C PHE A 117 24.40 -3.98 -24.26
N LEU A 118 24.57 -5.20 -23.77
CA LEU A 118 25.69 -5.56 -22.90
C LEU A 118 27.04 -5.33 -23.60
N ASN A 119 27.15 -5.74 -24.86
CA ASN A 119 28.33 -5.51 -25.68
C ASN A 119 28.58 -4.01 -25.89
N LEU A 120 27.53 -3.23 -26.14
CA LEU A 120 27.62 -1.77 -26.26
C LEU A 120 28.12 -1.12 -24.96
N LEU A 121 27.59 -1.53 -23.79
CA LEU A 121 28.01 -1.00 -22.49
C LEU A 121 29.48 -1.33 -22.19
N LEU A 122 29.91 -2.56 -22.49
CA LEU A 122 31.32 -2.97 -22.34
C LEU A 122 32.24 -2.18 -23.27
N GLN A 123 31.85 -1.96 -24.53
CA GLN A 123 32.60 -1.13 -25.46
C GLN A 123 32.75 0.31 -24.97
N ILE A 124 31.67 0.90 -24.43
CA ILE A 124 31.71 2.25 -23.85
C ILE A 124 32.62 2.30 -22.61
N ALA A 125 32.58 1.26 -21.76
CA ALA A 125 33.45 1.18 -20.59
C ALA A 125 34.94 0.99 -20.96
N GLU A 126 35.24 0.21 -21.99
CA GLU A 126 36.60 -0.04 -22.49
C GLU A 126 37.18 1.14 -23.29
N ASP A 127 36.34 2.06 -23.78
CA ASP A 127 36.78 3.23 -24.53
C ASP A 127 37.65 4.15 -23.65
N THR A 128 38.95 4.04 -23.87
CA THR A 128 40.00 4.77 -23.15
C THR A 128 40.61 5.89 -24.00
N ILE A 129 40.04 6.16 -25.18
CA ILE A 129 40.61 7.08 -26.18
C ILE A 129 40.74 8.52 -25.62
N ASP A 130 39.91 8.89 -24.63
CA ASP A 130 39.89 10.23 -24.02
C ASP A 130 40.42 10.26 -22.58
N LEU A 131 41.46 9.48 -22.25
CA LEU A 131 42.20 9.64 -20.98
C LEU A 131 42.71 11.09 -20.79
N HIS A 132 42.82 11.89 -21.86
CA HIS A 132 43.20 13.31 -21.83
C HIS A 132 42.12 14.26 -22.41
N GLY A 133 40.92 13.75 -22.71
CA GLY A 133 39.81 14.48 -23.35
C GLY A 133 38.76 15.08 -22.40
N ASP A 134 37.72 15.68 -23.00
CA ASP A 134 36.66 16.49 -22.38
C ASP A 134 35.90 15.75 -21.24
N GLY A 135 35.43 16.47 -20.22
CA GLY A 135 34.69 15.93 -19.06
C GLY A 135 33.42 15.17 -19.44
N ALA A 136 32.87 15.51 -20.61
CA ALA A 136 31.73 14.91 -21.29
C ALA A 136 31.79 13.37 -21.40
N ALA A 137 32.83 12.82 -22.02
CA ALA A 137 32.93 11.39 -22.30
C ALA A 137 33.02 10.54 -21.01
N ARG A 138 33.58 11.13 -19.94
CA ARG A 138 33.71 10.47 -18.63
C ARG A 138 32.36 10.15 -17.98
N SER A 139 31.37 11.03 -18.13
CA SER A 139 30.04 10.82 -17.54
C SER A 139 29.25 9.71 -18.24
N VAL A 140 29.40 9.56 -19.56
CA VAL A 140 28.79 8.45 -20.32
C VAL A 140 29.39 7.12 -19.89
N ARG A 141 30.72 7.03 -19.70
CA ARG A 141 31.39 5.82 -19.17
C ARG A 141 30.94 5.48 -17.76
N ALA A 142 30.83 6.47 -16.88
CA ALA A 142 30.31 6.26 -15.53
C ALA A 142 28.86 5.73 -15.56
N THR A 143 28.00 6.33 -16.39
CA THR A 143 26.61 5.88 -16.55
C THR A 143 26.56 4.46 -17.11
N ALA A 144 27.43 4.11 -18.06
CA ALA A 144 27.51 2.74 -18.57
C ALA A 144 27.92 1.74 -17.49
N CYS A 145 28.85 2.11 -16.60
CA CYS A 145 29.22 1.28 -15.45
C CYS A 145 28.06 1.12 -14.44
N ASP A 146 27.29 2.18 -14.20
CA ASP A 146 26.09 2.10 -13.36
C ASP A 146 25.02 1.21 -14.02
N CYS A 147 24.83 1.29 -15.34
CA CYS A 147 23.92 0.42 -16.09
C CYS A 147 24.36 -1.06 -16.01
N LEU A 148 25.66 -1.34 -16.15
CA LEU A 148 26.22 -2.69 -15.95
C LEU A 148 26.01 -3.18 -14.51
N ARG A 149 26.11 -2.28 -13.52
CA ARG A 149 25.88 -2.61 -12.11
C ARG A 149 24.42 -2.99 -11.86
N GLU A 150 23.46 -2.25 -12.43
CA GLU A 150 22.04 -2.58 -12.31
C GLU A 150 21.71 -3.92 -13.02
N LEU A 151 22.26 -4.17 -14.21
CA LEU A 151 22.10 -5.46 -14.90
C LEU A 151 22.66 -6.63 -14.07
N GLU A 152 23.82 -6.47 -13.46
CA GLU A 152 24.43 -7.47 -12.57
C GLU A 152 23.64 -7.63 -11.25
N ALA A 153 22.97 -6.57 -10.76
CA ALA A 153 22.12 -6.66 -9.57
C ALA A 153 20.81 -7.42 -9.85
N CYS A 154 20.22 -7.23 -11.04
CA CYS A 154 19.00 -7.92 -11.46
C CYS A 154 19.26 -9.36 -11.94
N SER A 155 20.42 -9.61 -12.58
CA SER A 155 20.86 -10.93 -13.03
C SER A 155 22.26 -11.24 -12.47
N PRO A 156 22.36 -11.79 -11.25
CA PRO A 156 23.64 -12.05 -10.62
C PRO A 156 24.46 -13.05 -11.44
N GLY A 157 25.73 -12.73 -11.69
CA GLY A 157 26.72 -13.55 -12.40
C GLY A 157 26.86 -13.30 -13.90
N LEU A 158 26.11 -12.35 -14.47
CA LEU A 158 26.19 -11.97 -15.88
C LEU A 158 27.62 -11.58 -16.30
N LEU A 159 28.34 -10.86 -15.42
CA LEU A 159 29.68 -10.34 -15.69
C LEU A 159 30.81 -11.15 -15.03
N SER A 160 30.49 -12.30 -14.43
CA SER A 160 31.46 -13.13 -13.67
C SER A 160 32.72 -13.51 -14.47
N GLN A 161 32.59 -13.74 -15.77
CA GLN A 161 33.68 -14.09 -16.69
C GLN A 161 34.56 -12.89 -17.11
N ARG A 162 34.25 -11.67 -16.68
CA ARG A 162 34.95 -10.42 -17.06
C ARG A 162 35.62 -9.72 -15.88
N LEU A 163 35.79 -10.41 -14.75
CA LEU A 163 36.38 -9.83 -13.54
C LEU A 163 37.78 -9.27 -13.74
N GLU A 164 38.65 -9.98 -14.46
CA GLU A 164 40.02 -9.52 -14.73
C GLU A 164 40.01 -8.24 -15.58
N LEU A 165 39.15 -8.19 -16.61
CA LEU A 165 38.97 -7.01 -17.45
C LEU A 165 38.52 -5.79 -16.64
N LEU A 166 37.49 -5.96 -15.80
CA LEU A 166 36.99 -4.88 -14.94
C LEU A 166 38.05 -4.44 -13.90
N GLY A 167 38.79 -5.39 -13.35
CA GLY A 167 39.94 -5.12 -12.48
C GLY A 167 41.03 -4.31 -13.17
N GLY A 168 41.34 -4.65 -14.43
CA GLY A 168 42.30 -3.93 -15.26
C GLY A 168 41.83 -2.52 -15.64
N LEU A 169 40.55 -2.32 -15.95
CA LEU A 169 39.97 -1.00 -16.21
C LEU A 169 40.03 -0.11 -14.96
N ARG A 170 39.70 -0.66 -13.79
CA ARG A 170 39.82 0.04 -12.50
C ARG A 170 41.25 0.52 -12.24
N GLN A 171 42.26 -0.32 -12.48
CA GLN A 171 43.67 0.02 -12.25
C GLN A 171 44.21 1.06 -13.23
N ARG A 172 43.68 1.11 -14.46
CA ARG A 172 44.08 2.09 -15.49
C ARG A 172 43.44 3.46 -15.28
N GLU A 173 42.29 3.53 -14.60
CA GLU A 173 41.52 4.76 -14.46
C GLU A 173 41.99 5.58 -13.26
N ALA A 174 42.55 6.77 -13.52
CA ALA A 174 43.01 7.71 -12.50
C ALA A 174 41.99 8.82 -12.15
N SER A 175 40.82 8.83 -12.80
CA SER A 175 39.80 9.87 -12.63
C SER A 175 38.71 9.49 -11.60
N ARG A 176 37.74 10.38 -11.37
CA ARG A 176 36.59 10.14 -10.47
C ARG A 176 35.72 8.93 -10.88
N ILE A 177 35.81 8.48 -12.14
CA ILE A 177 35.09 7.28 -12.63
C ILE A 177 35.59 6.00 -11.95
N HIS A 178 36.80 6.02 -11.37
CA HIS A 178 37.33 4.90 -10.58
C HIS A 178 36.31 4.36 -9.56
N GLN A 179 35.47 5.22 -8.98
CA GLN A 179 34.42 4.83 -8.04
C GLN A 179 33.36 3.91 -8.67
N ALA A 180 32.94 4.20 -9.91
CA ALA A 180 31.97 3.39 -10.64
C ALA A 180 32.55 2.02 -11.00
N TYR A 181 33.83 1.98 -11.45
CA TYR A 181 34.52 0.71 -11.71
C TYR A 181 34.75 -0.11 -10.44
N ALA A 182 35.12 0.52 -9.33
CA ALA A 182 35.32 -0.16 -8.05
C ALA A 182 34.00 -0.77 -7.53
N ALA A 183 32.90 -0.02 -7.61
CA ALA A 183 31.57 -0.50 -7.22
C ALA A 183 31.11 -1.68 -8.10
N LEU A 184 31.26 -1.58 -9.42
CA LEU A 184 30.91 -2.64 -10.37
C LEU A 184 31.77 -3.90 -10.12
N HIS A 185 33.09 -3.76 -10.09
CA HIS A 185 34.00 -4.88 -9.85
C HIS A 185 33.70 -5.60 -8.53
N THR A 186 33.39 -4.85 -7.46
CA THR A 186 33.06 -5.42 -6.15
C THR A 186 31.73 -6.18 -6.18
N LEU A 187 30.70 -5.66 -6.87
CA LEU A 187 29.41 -6.35 -7.00
C LEU A 187 29.54 -7.65 -7.79
N VAL A 188 30.22 -7.60 -8.94
CA VAL A 188 30.46 -8.79 -9.78
C VAL A 188 31.27 -9.82 -9.01
N LEU A 189 32.29 -9.39 -8.26
CA LEU A 189 33.09 -10.29 -7.42
C LEU A 189 32.23 -11.00 -6.37
N ARG A 190 31.37 -10.25 -5.69
CA ARG A 190 30.43 -10.79 -4.70
C ARG A 190 29.48 -11.82 -5.31
N ASN A 191 28.85 -11.49 -6.43
CA ASN A 191 27.89 -12.37 -7.10
C ASN A 191 28.57 -13.62 -7.68
N ALA A 192 29.76 -13.48 -8.26
CA ALA A 192 30.52 -14.61 -8.77
C ALA A 192 30.95 -15.57 -7.66
N VAL A 193 31.39 -15.05 -6.51
CA VAL A 193 31.68 -15.88 -5.33
C VAL A 193 30.42 -16.57 -4.83
N TYR A 194 29.30 -15.85 -4.75
CA TYR A 194 28.02 -16.42 -4.34
C TYR A 194 27.57 -17.56 -5.28
N GLN A 195 27.67 -17.40 -6.59
CA GLN A 195 27.36 -18.49 -7.54
C GLN A 195 28.25 -19.71 -7.35
N LEU A 196 29.55 -19.51 -7.11
CA LEU A 196 30.46 -20.61 -6.80
C LEU A 196 30.05 -21.36 -5.52
N THR A 197 29.49 -20.68 -4.52
CA THR A 197 29.00 -21.35 -3.30
C THR A 197 27.80 -22.26 -3.54
N GLN A 198 27.04 -22.05 -4.62
CA GLN A 198 25.89 -22.88 -4.98
C GLN A 198 26.28 -24.12 -5.81
N GLN A 199 27.44 -24.08 -6.47
CA GLN A 199 27.93 -25.18 -7.31
C GLN A 199 28.51 -26.34 -6.48
N THR A 200 27.99 -27.55 -6.68
CA THR A 200 28.48 -28.76 -6.00
C THR A 200 29.90 -29.12 -6.47
N GLY A 201 30.90 -29.00 -5.59
CA GLY A 201 32.30 -29.33 -5.88
C GLY A 201 33.20 -28.16 -6.28
N ALA A 202 32.68 -26.92 -6.24
CA ALA A 202 33.49 -25.72 -6.43
C ALA A 202 34.50 -25.54 -5.29
N GLY A 203 35.71 -25.10 -5.64
CA GLY A 203 36.84 -24.99 -4.71
C GLY A 203 37.86 -23.95 -5.17
N ALA A 204 39.06 -23.94 -4.58
CA ALA A 204 40.07 -22.90 -4.81
C ALA A 204 40.52 -22.76 -6.28
N GLU A 205 40.60 -23.86 -7.04
CA GLU A 205 40.98 -23.84 -8.46
C GLU A 205 39.89 -23.19 -9.35
N HIS A 206 38.61 -23.39 -9.02
CA HIS A 206 37.50 -22.75 -9.73
C HIS A 206 37.45 -21.25 -9.45
N LEU A 207 37.71 -20.85 -8.20
CA LEU A 207 37.86 -19.45 -7.82
C LEU A 207 39.04 -18.79 -8.57
N LYS A 208 40.16 -19.50 -8.68
CA LYS A 208 41.34 -19.06 -9.44
C LYS A 208 41.06 -18.89 -10.93
N ALA A 209 40.41 -19.87 -11.54
CA ALA A 209 40.01 -19.82 -12.94
C ALA A 209 39.04 -18.65 -13.22
N LEU A 210 38.15 -18.35 -12.28
CA LEU A 210 37.19 -17.24 -12.38
C LEU A 210 37.87 -15.86 -12.23
N LEU A 211 38.87 -15.75 -11.36
CA LEU A 211 39.65 -14.50 -11.18
C LEU A 211 40.63 -14.23 -12.34
N GLY A 212 41.09 -15.26 -13.06
CA GLY A 212 42.00 -15.14 -14.21
C GLY A 212 41.38 -15.45 -15.58
N GLY A 213 40.05 -15.59 -15.65
CA GLY A 213 39.33 -15.91 -16.88
C GLY A 213 39.06 -14.66 -17.72
N ASN A 214 39.51 -14.66 -18.98
CA ASN A 214 39.18 -13.66 -20.00
C ASN A 214 38.42 -14.28 -21.19
N THR A 215 37.49 -15.21 -20.94
CA THR A 215 36.71 -15.82 -22.01
C THR A 215 35.61 -14.87 -22.51
N SER A 216 35.29 -14.95 -23.80
CA SER A 216 34.15 -14.25 -24.40
C SER A 216 32.86 -14.65 -23.71
N VAL A 217 31.95 -13.68 -23.55
CA VAL A 217 30.64 -13.80 -22.91
C VAL A 217 29.94 -15.08 -23.36
N ALA A 218 30.02 -16.12 -22.54
CA ALA A 218 29.16 -17.27 -22.68
C ALA A 218 28.00 -17.04 -21.70
N TRP A 219 26.80 -16.82 -22.24
CA TRP A 219 25.51 -16.96 -21.54
C TRP A 219 25.26 -18.44 -21.16
N GLU A 220 26.30 -19.12 -20.69
CA GLU A 220 26.36 -20.50 -20.27
C GLU A 220 26.48 -20.53 -18.74
N ALA A 221 25.58 -19.82 -18.05
CA ALA A 221 25.06 -20.32 -16.80
C ALA A 221 23.93 -21.28 -17.21
N GLU A 222 24.21 -22.58 -17.12
CA GLU A 222 23.31 -23.66 -17.48
C GLU A 222 21.95 -23.55 -16.78
N GLN A 223 20.89 -23.73 -17.59
CA GLN A 223 19.61 -24.45 -17.42
C GLN A 223 18.90 -24.67 -16.05
N ASP A 224 19.48 -24.35 -14.90
CA ASP A 224 18.87 -24.62 -13.58
C ASP A 224 18.31 -23.38 -12.87
N CYS A 225 18.47 -22.16 -13.43
CA CYS A 225 17.85 -20.95 -12.87
C CYS A 225 16.33 -20.82 -13.11
N SER A 226 15.66 -21.88 -13.59
CA SER A 226 14.22 -21.87 -13.86
C SER A 226 13.32 -22.10 -12.64
N LEU A 227 13.88 -22.15 -11.43
CA LEU A 227 13.12 -22.08 -10.17
C LEU A 227 13.82 -21.16 -9.16
N MET A 228 13.95 -19.87 -9.47
CA MET A 228 14.14 -18.87 -8.42
C MET A 228 12.78 -18.67 -7.74
N ASN A 229 12.61 -19.23 -6.54
CA ASN A 229 11.43 -18.93 -5.72
C ASN A 229 11.53 -17.45 -5.26
N ASP A 230 10.39 -16.77 -5.09
CA ASP A 230 10.30 -15.41 -4.53
C ASP A 230 11.03 -15.20 -3.18
N LYS A 231 11.48 -16.29 -2.53
CA LYS A 231 12.29 -16.25 -1.32
C LYS A 231 13.76 -15.87 -1.56
N ASP A 232 14.31 -16.15 -2.75
CA ASP A 232 15.74 -15.95 -3.03
C ASP A 232 16.08 -14.51 -3.44
N SER A 233 15.11 -13.73 -3.94
CA SER A 233 15.27 -12.30 -4.23
C SER A 233 15.51 -11.48 -2.95
N ALA A 234 14.82 -11.84 -1.85
CA ALA A 234 15.03 -11.24 -0.53
C ALA A 234 16.38 -11.60 0.11
N ILE A 235 16.90 -12.81 -0.17
CA ILE A 235 18.20 -13.30 0.32
C ILE A 235 19.37 -12.59 -0.40
N LEU A 236 19.16 -12.14 -1.65
CA LEU A 236 20.16 -11.41 -2.43
C LEU A 236 20.31 -9.93 -2.03
N SER A 237 19.27 -9.28 -1.50
CA SER A 237 19.31 -7.87 -1.11
C SER A 237 20.30 -7.55 0.01
N SER A 238 20.52 -8.47 0.95
CA SER A 238 21.65 -8.41 1.90
C SER A 238 21.74 -9.73 2.68
N LEU A 239 22.88 -10.42 2.58
CA LEU A 239 23.10 -11.66 3.36
C LEU A 239 23.33 -11.38 4.86
N ILE A 240 23.46 -10.11 5.25
CA ILE A 240 23.89 -9.66 6.58
C ILE A 240 22.72 -9.15 7.45
N LEU A 241 21.49 -8.97 6.93
CA LEU A 241 20.32 -8.51 7.71
C LEU A 241 19.34 -9.63 8.12
N GLY A 242 19.84 -10.72 8.69
CA GLY A 242 18.98 -11.73 9.30
C GLY A 242 19.66 -12.47 10.46
N PRO A 243 18.91 -13.05 11.41
CA PRO A 243 19.45 -13.81 12.53
C PRO A 243 20.22 -15.01 11.98
N MET A 244 21.55 -14.88 11.88
CA MET A 244 22.51 -15.91 11.43
C MET A 244 21.89 -16.91 10.45
N GLY A 245 21.28 -16.40 9.37
CA GLY A 245 20.97 -17.23 8.22
C GLY A 245 22.29 -17.86 7.79
N THR A 246 22.31 -19.17 7.58
CA THR A 246 23.50 -19.89 7.14
C THR A 246 24.06 -19.24 5.88
N VAL A 247 25.11 -18.42 6.03
CA VAL A 247 25.83 -17.83 4.91
C VAL A 247 26.41 -18.99 4.12
N PRO A 248 26.16 -19.08 2.81
CA PRO A 248 26.70 -20.18 2.02
C PRO A 248 28.23 -20.06 1.98
N THR A 249 28.93 -21.14 2.33
CA THR A 249 30.39 -21.15 2.44
C THR A 249 31.03 -21.95 1.31
N LEU A 250 32.01 -21.36 0.64
CA LEU A 250 32.85 -22.06 -0.34
C LEU A 250 33.90 -22.91 0.38
N GLN A 251 33.98 -24.20 0.07
CA GLN A 251 34.99 -25.10 0.64
C GLN A 251 36.36 -24.85 -0.02
N THR A 252 37.02 -23.76 0.37
CA THR A 252 38.38 -23.43 -0.07
C THR A 252 39.40 -23.85 0.98
N GLY A 253 40.49 -24.50 0.56
CA GLY A 253 41.69 -24.62 1.41
C GLY A 253 42.36 -23.25 1.68
N PRO A 254 43.47 -23.19 2.44
CA PRO A 254 44.15 -21.94 2.81
C PRO A 254 44.79 -21.16 1.64
N ASP A 255 44.85 -21.74 0.44
CA ASP A 255 45.49 -21.15 -0.74
C ASP A 255 44.53 -20.26 -1.55
N CYS A 256 44.17 -19.10 -1.00
CA CYS A 256 43.43 -18.04 -1.69
C CYS A 256 44.31 -16.79 -1.91
N LYS A 257 45.48 -16.93 -2.55
CA LYS A 257 46.43 -15.80 -2.74
C LYS A 257 45.89 -14.72 -3.68
N GLU A 258 45.24 -15.11 -4.77
CA GLU A 258 44.73 -14.18 -5.79
C GLU A 258 43.56 -13.36 -5.24
N LEU A 259 42.57 -13.99 -4.61
CA LEU A 259 41.47 -13.29 -3.95
C LEU A 259 41.99 -12.31 -2.89
N ARG A 260 42.97 -12.72 -2.07
CA ARG A 260 43.61 -11.80 -1.09
C ARG A 260 44.24 -10.59 -1.76
N SER A 261 44.92 -10.77 -2.89
CA SER A 261 45.53 -9.67 -3.63
C SER A 261 44.49 -8.69 -4.19
N VAL A 262 43.37 -9.19 -4.71
CA VAL A 262 42.26 -8.38 -5.20
C VAL A 262 41.59 -7.62 -4.07
N LEU A 263 41.31 -8.29 -2.94
CA LEU A 263 40.76 -7.67 -1.74
C LEU A 263 41.68 -6.58 -1.18
N SER A 264 42.98 -6.86 -1.05
CA SER A 264 43.97 -5.87 -0.60
C SER A 264 44.01 -4.65 -1.52
N SER A 265 44.00 -4.85 -2.84
CA SER A 265 43.95 -3.73 -3.79
C SER A 265 42.67 -2.91 -3.68
N LEU A 266 41.49 -3.53 -3.52
CA LEU A 266 40.23 -2.81 -3.35
C LEU A 266 40.17 -2.05 -2.02
N LEU A 267 40.74 -2.61 -0.95
CA LEU A 267 40.82 -1.97 0.35
C LEU A 267 41.81 -0.81 0.38
N GLU A 268 42.95 -0.95 -0.31
CA GLU A 268 43.89 0.14 -0.53
C GLU A 268 43.21 1.30 -1.27
N ASP A 269 42.44 1.04 -2.34
CA ASP A 269 41.75 2.10 -3.08
C ASP A 269 40.55 2.71 -2.31
N SER A 270 40.05 2.04 -1.26
CA SER A 270 38.79 2.39 -0.60
C SER A 270 38.73 3.81 -0.04
N TYR A 271 39.86 4.40 0.35
CA TYR A 271 39.92 5.76 0.91
C TYR A 271 39.80 6.87 -0.15
N LEU A 272 39.91 6.52 -1.44
CA LEU A 272 39.72 7.45 -2.56
C LEU A 272 38.23 7.59 -2.95
N LEU A 273 37.36 6.75 -2.38
CA LEU A 273 35.94 6.72 -2.68
C LEU A 273 35.15 7.74 -1.84
N THR A 274 33.96 8.10 -2.29
CA THR A 274 33.01 8.84 -1.44
C THR A 274 32.58 7.96 -0.25
N PRO A 275 32.18 8.53 0.89
CA PRO A 275 31.77 7.76 2.07
C PRO A 275 30.67 6.72 1.76
N LEU A 276 29.72 7.05 0.90
CA LEU A 276 28.65 6.14 0.48
C LEU A 276 29.19 4.97 -0.37
N CYS A 277 30.02 5.25 -1.39
CA CYS A 277 30.62 4.21 -2.21
C CYS A 277 31.58 3.33 -1.41
N GLN A 278 32.31 3.91 -0.47
CA GLN A 278 33.19 3.18 0.44
C GLN A 278 32.39 2.26 1.36
N ALA A 279 31.27 2.74 1.94
CA ALA A 279 30.37 1.93 2.74
C ALA A 279 29.79 0.74 1.94
N ALA A 280 29.31 1.00 0.73
CA ALA A 280 28.79 -0.04 -0.16
C ALA A 280 29.86 -1.09 -0.52
N LEU A 281 31.09 -0.64 -0.85
CA LEU A 281 32.21 -1.53 -1.12
C LEU A 281 32.55 -2.39 0.09
N LEU A 282 32.71 -1.80 1.28
CA LEU A 282 33.03 -2.52 2.51
C LEU A 282 31.94 -3.53 2.88
N HIS A 283 30.67 -3.16 2.72
CA HIS A 283 29.55 -4.07 2.93
C HIS A 283 29.62 -5.30 2.01
N ARG A 284 29.82 -5.11 0.70
CA ARG A 284 29.94 -6.21 -0.26
C ARG A 284 31.19 -7.06 -0.05
N LEU A 285 32.31 -6.46 0.33
CA LEU A 285 33.52 -7.21 0.70
C LEU A 285 33.33 -8.03 1.98
N THR A 286 32.56 -7.52 2.95
CA THR A 286 32.18 -8.26 4.16
C THR A 286 31.42 -9.54 3.78
N GLU A 287 30.47 -9.45 2.84
CA GLU A 287 29.76 -10.62 2.30
C GLU A 287 30.75 -11.61 1.64
N VAL A 288 31.68 -11.15 0.79
CA VAL A 288 32.67 -12.02 0.13
C VAL A 288 33.53 -12.78 1.13
N VAL A 289 34.07 -12.10 2.14
CA VAL A 289 34.93 -12.72 3.16
C VAL A 289 34.12 -13.69 4.03
N SER A 290 32.84 -13.39 4.31
CA SER A 290 31.96 -14.32 5.03
C SER A 290 31.66 -15.61 4.26
N MET A 291 31.62 -15.55 2.92
CA MET A 291 31.41 -16.73 2.06
C MET A 291 32.68 -17.57 1.87
N VAL A 292 33.87 -16.99 2.02
CA VAL A 292 35.16 -17.67 1.74
C VAL A 292 35.98 -17.79 3.04
N PRO A 293 35.81 -18.87 3.83
CA PRO A 293 36.52 -19.06 5.09
C PRO A 293 38.05 -19.18 4.95
N GLY A 294 38.56 -19.43 3.74
CA GLY A 294 40.01 -19.45 3.45
C GLY A 294 40.70 -18.08 3.54
N VAL A 295 39.95 -16.97 3.61
CA VAL A 295 40.49 -15.61 3.78
C VAL A 295 40.21 -15.11 5.20
N PRO A 296 41.24 -14.81 6.02
CA PRO A 296 41.01 -14.33 7.37
C PRO A 296 40.43 -12.91 7.36
N PRO A 297 39.44 -12.59 8.24
CA PRO A 297 38.88 -11.24 8.38
C PRO A 297 39.90 -10.15 8.72
N ALA A 298 41.08 -10.53 9.23
CA ALA A 298 42.21 -9.63 9.52
C ALA A 298 42.65 -8.75 8.33
N VAL A 299 42.28 -9.09 7.09
CA VAL A 299 42.50 -8.26 5.90
C VAL A 299 41.87 -6.86 6.06
N PHE A 300 40.77 -6.72 6.80
CA PHE A 300 40.14 -5.43 7.08
C PHE A 300 40.85 -4.59 8.15
N ARG A 301 41.79 -5.15 8.92
CA ARG A 301 42.36 -4.50 10.12
C ARG A 301 43.04 -3.16 9.83
N ALA A 302 43.73 -3.05 8.71
CA ALA A 302 44.37 -1.79 8.28
C ALA A 302 43.34 -0.69 7.98
N GLN A 303 42.19 -1.06 7.39
CA GLN A 303 41.12 -0.11 7.08
C GLN A 303 40.27 0.19 8.30
N LEU A 304 40.08 -0.78 9.21
CA LEU A 304 39.37 -0.59 10.47
C LEU A 304 39.98 0.55 11.29
N LEU A 305 41.31 0.61 11.41
CA LEU A 305 42.01 1.69 12.12
C LEU A 305 41.65 3.10 11.58
N ARG A 306 41.35 3.21 10.28
CA ARG A 306 40.90 4.47 9.66
C ARG A 306 39.42 4.72 9.93
N LEU A 307 38.59 3.69 9.80
CA LEU A 307 37.14 3.77 9.98
C LEU A 307 36.72 4.10 11.41
N LEU A 308 37.49 3.62 12.40
CA LEU A 308 37.31 3.93 13.81
C LEU A 308 37.36 5.45 14.10
N GLY A 309 37.94 6.27 13.20
CA GLY A 309 38.01 7.73 13.28
C GLY A 309 36.97 8.52 12.45
N THR A 310 36.06 7.88 11.69
CA THR A 310 35.05 8.53 10.82
C THR A 310 33.76 9.03 11.49
N SER A 311 33.32 10.27 11.22
CA SER A 311 32.04 10.81 11.72
C SER A 311 30.85 10.57 10.77
N GLU A 312 31.11 9.96 9.61
CA GLU A 312 30.12 9.68 8.58
C GLU A 312 29.24 8.48 8.98
N VAL A 313 27.92 8.68 9.00
CA VAL A 313 26.92 7.69 9.45
C VAL A 313 27.06 6.36 8.69
N CYS A 314 27.20 6.43 7.36
CA CYS A 314 27.26 5.24 6.50
C CYS A 314 28.49 4.35 6.80
N LEU A 315 29.64 4.97 7.10
CA LEU A 315 30.88 4.26 7.40
C LEU A 315 30.85 3.65 8.80
N LEU A 316 30.29 4.37 9.77
CA LEU A 316 30.11 3.83 11.12
C LEU A 316 29.14 2.65 11.12
N HIS A 317 28.01 2.76 10.41
CA HIS A 317 27.07 1.66 10.26
C HIS A 317 27.72 0.43 9.62
N THR A 318 28.49 0.62 8.56
CA THR A 318 29.23 -0.49 7.93
C THR A 318 30.24 -1.12 8.87
N THR A 319 30.83 -0.35 9.78
CA THR A 319 31.73 -0.87 10.84
C THR A 319 30.97 -1.74 11.83
N LEU A 320 29.74 -1.36 12.20
CA LEU A 320 28.87 -2.18 13.04
C LEU A 320 28.43 -3.46 12.32
N LEU A 321 28.11 -3.39 11.02
CA LEU A 321 27.81 -4.59 10.22
C LEU A 321 29.01 -5.55 10.13
N MET A 322 30.23 -5.02 9.98
CA MET A 322 31.45 -5.84 10.06
C MET A 322 31.62 -6.48 11.44
N LYS A 323 31.22 -5.80 12.51
CA LYS A 323 31.20 -6.38 13.87
C LYS A 323 30.15 -7.48 14.00
N CYS A 324 28.94 -7.30 13.46
CA CYS A 324 27.92 -8.35 13.40
C CYS A 324 28.45 -9.61 12.68
N ALA A 325 29.17 -9.43 11.58
CA ALA A 325 29.64 -10.55 10.75
C ALA A 325 30.85 -11.30 11.33
N PHE A 326 31.83 -10.58 11.92
CA PHE A 326 33.13 -11.16 12.26
C PHE A 326 33.48 -11.15 13.76
N THR A 327 32.76 -10.37 14.58
CA THR A 327 32.89 -10.37 16.05
C THR A 327 34.35 -10.43 16.54
N ASP A 328 34.71 -11.45 17.34
CA ASP A 328 36.04 -11.65 17.96
C ASP A 328 37.16 -11.92 16.94
N SER A 329 36.83 -12.30 15.70
CA SER A 329 37.84 -12.59 14.68
C SER A 329 38.47 -11.32 14.08
N LEU A 330 37.78 -10.17 14.20
CA LEU A 330 38.24 -8.87 13.69
C LEU A 330 38.41 -7.82 14.80
N PHE A 331 37.46 -7.75 15.74
CA PHE A 331 37.41 -6.73 16.78
C PHE A 331 37.99 -7.26 18.10
N SER A 332 38.81 -6.45 18.75
CA SER A 332 39.20 -6.69 20.15
C SER A 332 38.24 -5.99 21.11
N ALA A 333 38.20 -6.42 22.37
CA ALA A 333 37.41 -5.74 23.41
C ALA A 333 37.76 -4.24 23.56
N GLU A 334 39.01 -3.84 23.29
CA GLU A 334 39.43 -2.44 23.27
C GLU A 334 38.80 -1.66 22.11
N ASP A 335 38.73 -2.27 20.92
CA ASP A 335 38.09 -1.68 19.75
C ASP A 335 36.58 -1.49 19.97
N GLU A 336 35.93 -2.47 20.60
CA GLU A 336 34.50 -2.41 20.94
C GLU A 336 34.20 -1.30 21.96
N ALA A 337 34.99 -1.22 23.03
CA ALA A 337 34.87 -0.15 24.02
C ALA A 337 35.10 1.23 23.37
N PHE A 338 36.02 1.33 22.41
CA PHE A 338 36.26 2.57 21.67
C PHE A 338 35.08 2.95 20.76
N ILE A 339 34.49 2.00 20.03
CA ILE A 339 33.30 2.24 19.19
C ILE A 339 32.12 2.69 20.04
N LEU A 340 31.87 2.01 21.16
CA LEU A 340 30.80 2.38 22.10
C LEU A 340 31.02 3.78 22.68
N LYS A 341 32.24 4.08 23.13
CA LYS A 341 32.59 5.42 23.60
C LYS A 341 32.31 6.48 22.54
N ARG A 342 32.54 6.15 21.27
CA ARG A 342 32.32 7.06 20.17
C ARG A 342 30.86 7.27 19.83
N LEU A 343 30.06 6.21 19.79
CA LEU A 343 28.60 6.30 19.61
C LEU A 343 27.97 7.19 20.69
N VAL A 344 28.43 7.05 21.94
CA VAL A 344 28.00 7.88 23.07
C VAL A 344 28.36 9.36 22.88
N VAL A 345 29.55 9.66 22.34
CA VAL A 345 29.94 11.06 22.05
C VAL A 345 29.16 11.64 20.87
N LEU A 346 28.96 10.86 19.80
CA LEU A 346 28.27 11.31 18.58
C LEU A 346 26.77 11.54 18.82
N SER A 347 26.12 10.73 19.64
CA SER A 347 24.72 10.91 20.02
C SER A 347 24.45 12.21 20.81
N GLN A 348 25.49 12.89 21.31
CA GLN A 348 25.39 14.19 21.99
C GLN A 348 25.89 15.38 21.17
N HIS A 349 26.57 15.13 20.05
CA HIS A 349 27.30 16.17 19.37
C HIS A 349 26.35 17.31 18.89
N PRO A 350 26.62 18.57 19.24
CA PRO A 350 25.67 19.67 19.01
C PRO A 350 25.45 19.96 17.52
N LEU A 351 26.46 19.72 16.66
CA LEU A 351 26.36 19.97 15.22
C LEU A 351 25.61 18.88 14.45
N LEU A 352 25.30 17.75 15.08
CA LEU A 352 24.57 16.66 14.42
C LEU A 352 23.06 16.88 14.47
N SER A 353 22.38 16.43 13.43
CA SER A 353 20.93 16.50 13.31
C SER A 353 20.24 15.53 14.26
N THR A 354 18.96 15.77 14.57
CA THR A 354 18.15 14.88 15.42
C THR A 354 18.07 13.45 14.90
N PRO A 355 17.84 13.19 13.58
CA PRO A 355 17.84 11.83 13.05
C PRO A 355 19.17 11.09 13.23
N GLU A 356 20.31 11.77 13.04
CA GLU A 356 21.64 11.17 13.23
C GLU A 356 21.87 10.81 14.70
N LYS A 357 21.47 11.68 15.63
CA LYS A 357 21.56 11.41 17.07
C LYS A 357 20.72 10.20 17.47
N LEU A 358 19.48 10.11 16.97
CA LEU A 358 18.60 8.97 17.21
C LEU A 358 19.17 7.68 16.61
N PHE A 359 19.72 7.75 15.40
CA PHE A 359 20.39 6.61 14.78
C PHE A 359 21.56 6.09 15.63
N TYR A 360 22.40 6.98 16.19
CA TYR A 360 23.49 6.55 17.07
C TYR A 360 22.98 5.95 18.39
N MET A 361 21.88 6.44 18.93
CA MET A 361 21.24 5.84 20.12
C MET A 361 20.69 4.45 19.82
N ASP A 362 20.05 4.28 18.67
CA ASP A 362 19.54 3.00 18.20
C ASP A 362 20.67 1.99 17.98
N CYS A 363 21.80 2.43 17.41
CA CYS A 363 23.02 1.62 17.31
C CYS A 363 23.59 1.17 18.65
N ILE A 364 23.37 1.92 19.74
CA ILE A 364 23.83 1.53 21.08
C ILE A 364 22.88 0.46 21.67
N LEU A 365 21.57 0.62 21.50
CA LEU A 365 20.57 -0.34 21.98
C LEU A 365 20.63 -1.69 21.23
N HIS A 366 21.01 -1.66 19.96
CA HIS A 366 21.14 -2.84 19.10
C HIS A 366 22.61 -3.18 18.78
N PHE A 367 23.52 -2.89 19.72
CA PHE A 367 24.94 -3.14 19.49
C PHE A 367 25.22 -4.65 19.35
N PRO A 368 25.93 -5.09 18.29
CA PRO A 368 26.18 -6.50 18.04
C PRO A 368 27.22 -7.08 19.01
N GLU A 369 26.76 -7.63 20.13
CA GLU A 369 27.60 -8.34 21.11
C GLU A 369 27.62 -9.84 20.89
N ASN A 370 28.69 -10.48 21.39
CA ASN A 370 28.87 -11.93 21.33
C ASN A 370 28.04 -12.61 22.43
N ARG A 371 26.73 -12.38 22.42
CA ARG A 371 25.80 -12.98 23.39
C ARG A 371 25.39 -14.38 22.91
N PRO A 372 25.28 -15.37 23.81
CA PRO A 372 24.71 -16.67 23.46
C PRO A 372 23.20 -16.54 23.22
N ILE A 373 22.77 -16.63 21.95
CA ILE A 373 21.54 -17.16 21.29
C ILE A 373 20.16 -17.13 22.02
N SER A 374 20.01 -16.73 23.29
CA SER A 374 18.74 -16.87 24.04
C SER A 374 17.98 -15.58 24.33
N CYS A 375 18.38 -14.44 23.76
CA CYS A 375 17.56 -13.22 23.82
C CYS A 375 16.75 -13.12 22.53
N GLY A 376 15.43 -13.07 22.63
CA GLY A 376 14.54 -12.95 21.47
C GLY A 376 14.82 -11.68 20.67
N ASP A 377 14.63 -11.76 19.35
CA ASP A 377 14.88 -10.75 18.30
C ASP A 377 14.19 -9.37 18.49
N GLY A 378 13.62 -9.07 19.65
CA GLY A 378 12.84 -7.85 19.89
C GLY A 378 13.01 -7.17 21.25
N ASP A 379 13.88 -7.66 22.14
CA ASP A 379 14.14 -6.99 23.42
C ASP A 379 15.34 -6.04 23.29
N GLU A 380 15.13 -4.76 23.59
CA GLU A 380 16.20 -3.75 23.70
C GLU A 380 17.18 -4.16 24.82
N THR A 381 18.38 -4.61 24.47
CA THR A 381 19.38 -5.05 25.47
C THR A 381 20.63 -4.19 25.43
N LEU A 382 21.16 -3.81 26.60
CA LEU A 382 22.33 -2.94 26.66
C LEU A 382 23.64 -3.66 26.37
N PRO A 383 24.64 -2.97 25.80
CA PRO A 383 25.96 -3.56 25.66
C PRO A 383 26.64 -3.78 27.03
N VAL A 384 27.23 -4.95 27.27
CA VAL A 384 28.02 -5.29 28.48
C VAL A 384 29.14 -4.27 28.74
N LEU A 385 29.77 -3.75 27.68
CA LEU A 385 30.86 -2.76 27.81
C LEU A 385 30.34 -1.32 28.03
N LEU A 386 29.03 -1.08 27.96
CA LEU A 386 28.43 0.22 28.26
C LEU A 386 28.40 0.44 29.77
N THR A 387 29.50 0.97 30.31
CA THR A 387 29.54 1.30 31.74
C THR A 387 28.64 2.49 32.07
N PRO A 388 28.04 2.51 33.27
CA PRO A 388 27.27 3.64 33.82
C PRO A 388 28.02 4.97 33.77
N ARG A 389 29.35 4.94 33.94
CA ARG A 389 30.23 6.11 33.78
C ARG A 389 30.27 6.62 32.35
N LEU A 390 30.29 5.74 31.37
CA LEU A 390 30.23 6.14 29.96
C LEU A 390 28.81 6.65 29.61
N ALA A 391 27.78 5.97 30.08
CA ALA A 391 26.39 6.37 29.89
C ALA A 391 26.06 7.72 30.55
N SER A 392 26.78 8.12 31.61
CA SER A 392 26.58 9.42 32.28
C SER A 392 26.75 10.64 31.36
N ALA A 393 27.40 10.50 30.21
CA ALA A 393 27.44 11.56 29.22
C ALA A 393 26.06 11.78 28.57
N LEU A 394 25.25 10.73 28.41
CA LEU A 394 23.94 10.75 27.73
C LEU A 394 22.80 11.28 28.58
N VAL A 395 23.13 11.84 29.73
CA VAL A 395 22.16 12.32 30.70
C VAL A 395 21.23 13.37 30.06
N PRO A 396 19.89 13.16 30.09
CA PRO A 396 18.95 14.03 29.41
C PRO A 396 18.92 15.41 30.07
N THR A 397 18.87 16.44 29.24
CA THR A 397 18.74 17.84 29.65
C THR A 397 17.47 18.43 29.05
N VAL A 398 16.90 19.44 29.71
CA VAL A 398 15.67 20.12 29.26
C VAL A 398 15.82 20.75 27.87
N PHE A 399 17.06 21.04 27.43
CA PHE A 399 17.35 21.63 26.13
C PHE A 399 17.38 20.61 24.98
N ASN A 400 17.20 19.32 25.26
CA ASN A 400 17.14 18.30 24.22
C ASN A 400 15.77 18.29 23.55
N ASP A 401 15.74 17.93 22.26
CA ASP A 401 14.49 17.70 21.56
C ASP A 401 13.74 16.50 22.18
N SER A 402 12.42 16.49 22.04
CA SER A 402 11.55 15.48 22.66
C SER A 402 11.94 14.04 22.35
N ALA A 403 12.35 13.78 21.10
CA ALA A 403 12.68 12.43 20.65
C ALA A 403 14.02 11.95 21.21
N THR A 404 15.09 12.76 21.12
CA THR A 404 16.40 12.38 21.67
C THR A 404 16.38 12.32 23.18
N MET A 405 15.60 13.17 23.84
CA MET A 405 15.42 13.11 25.29
C MET A 405 14.80 11.78 25.70
N LEU A 406 13.68 11.37 25.07
CA LEU A 406 13.02 10.09 25.40
C LEU A 406 13.93 8.89 25.12
N ALA A 407 14.67 8.89 24.00
CA ALA A 407 15.61 7.82 23.69
C ALA A 407 16.74 7.71 24.73
N ARG A 408 17.29 8.85 25.18
CA ARG A 408 18.30 8.89 26.26
C ARG A 408 17.74 8.46 27.60
N PHE A 409 16.53 8.90 27.91
CA PHE A 409 15.82 8.53 29.12
C PHE A 409 15.58 7.01 29.18
N ASN A 410 15.18 6.41 28.06
CA ASN A 410 14.99 4.97 27.93
C ASN A 410 16.31 4.20 28.14
N LEU A 411 17.35 4.58 27.39
CA LEU A 411 18.68 3.95 27.49
C LEU A 411 19.23 4.01 28.92
N LEU A 412 19.15 5.16 29.59
CA LEU A 412 19.63 5.29 30.97
C LEU A 412 18.77 4.52 31.97
N SER A 413 17.47 4.39 31.71
CA SER A 413 16.59 3.56 32.55
C SER A 413 17.03 2.10 32.51
N LEU A 414 17.38 1.59 31.33
CA LEU A 414 17.96 0.25 31.19
C LEU A 414 19.31 0.14 31.93
N VAL A 415 20.18 1.17 31.85
CA VAL A 415 21.54 1.10 32.45
C VAL A 415 21.45 1.01 33.95
N TYR A 416 20.56 1.80 34.56
CA TYR A 416 20.35 1.77 36.01
C TYR A 416 19.52 0.58 36.48
N LEU A 417 18.79 -0.11 35.60
CA LEU A 417 18.13 -1.37 35.91
C LEU A 417 19.14 -2.51 36.06
N GLU A 418 20.16 -2.58 35.18
CA GLU A 418 21.20 -3.62 35.21
C GLU A 418 22.18 -3.48 36.40
N GLU A 419 22.41 -2.26 36.92
CA GLU A 419 23.27 -2.04 38.11
C GLU A 419 22.70 -2.63 39.41
N GLY A 420 21.42 -3.01 39.44
CA GLY A 420 20.74 -3.55 40.61
C GLY A 420 20.38 -2.50 41.66
N VAL A 421 19.24 -2.68 42.33
CA VAL A 421 18.70 -1.77 43.36
C VAL A 421 19.49 -1.84 44.69
N GLU A 422 20.35 -2.86 44.86
CA GLU A 422 21.01 -3.19 46.14
C GLU A 422 22.44 -2.64 46.30
N GLY A 423 22.99 -1.93 45.31
CA GLY A 423 24.30 -1.29 45.41
C GLY A 423 24.24 0.08 46.10
N GLU A 424 24.54 0.16 47.40
CA GLU A 424 24.59 1.42 48.19
C GLU A 424 25.67 2.44 47.74
N GLY A 425 26.31 2.26 46.58
CA GLY A 425 27.29 3.19 46.03
C GLY A 425 27.07 3.43 44.53
N GLU A 426 26.80 4.67 44.14
CA GLU A 426 26.66 5.18 42.76
C GLU A 426 25.30 4.95 42.04
N GLY A 427 24.71 3.74 42.03
CA GLY A 427 23.45 3.47 41.29
C GLY A 427 22.22 4.26 41.77
N SER A 428 22.13 4.55 43.08
CA SER A 428 21.06 5.38 43.66
C SER A 428 21.10 6.85 43.21
N ARG A 429 22.25 7.34 42.74
CA ARG A 429 22.39 8.73 42.24
C ARG A 429 21.84 8.87 40.82
N GLY A 430 21.98 7.85 39.97
CA GLY A 430 21.46 7.85 38.61
C GLY A 430 19.93 7.87 38.57
N LEU A 431 19.32 6.99 39.38
CA LEU A 431 17.87 6.96 39.60
C LEU A 431 17.32 8.28 40.15
N ALA A 432 18.02 8.89 41.12
CA ALA A 432 17.66 10.20 41.65
C ALA A 432 17.72 11.28 40.56
N TYR A 433 18.73 11.26 39.69
CA TYR A 433 18.82 12.20 38.57
C TYR A 433 17.67 12.06 37.58
N LEU A 434 17.32 10.83 37.16
CA LEU A 434 16.19 10.62 36.23
C LEU A 434 14.88 11.12 36.84
N TYR A 435 14.68 10.90 38.13
CA TYR A 435 13.52 11.43 38.84
C TYR A 435 13.57 12.96 38.94
N GLU A 436 14.71 13.57 39.26
CA GLU A 436 14.88 15.03 39.25
C GLU A 436 14.58 15.63 37.86
N HIS A 437 15.07 14.98 36.79
CA HIS A 437 14.79 15.38 35.42
C HIS A 437 13.30 15.32 35.09
N LEU A 438 12.63 14.20 35.42
CA LEU A 438 11.18 14.05 35.28
C LEU A 438 10.44 15.19 36.01
N THR A 439 10.93 15.58 37.19
CA THR A 439 10.31 16.65 37.97
C THR A 439 10.58 18.04 37.40
N SER A 440 11.73 18.25 36.76
CA SER A 440 12.00 19.49 36.02
C SER A 440 11.07 19.63 34.81
N LEU A 441 10.78 18.54 34.09
CA LEU A 441 9.79 18.52 33.02
C LEU A 441 8.38 18.79 33.56
N LEU A 442 8.05 18.23 34.72
CA LEU A 442 6.78 18.50 35.39
C LEU A 442 6.62 20.00 35.70
N ASP A 443 7.64 20.67 36.24
CA ASP A 443 7.58 22.10 36.56
C ASP A 443 7.37 22.97 35.30
N ILE A 444 7.91 22.54 34.15
CA ILE A 444 7.66 23.18 32.85
C ILE A 444 6.21 22.95 32.39
N VAL A 445 5.68 21.73 32.58
CA VAL A 445 4.26 21.44 32.29
C VAL A 445 3.34 22.26 33.21
N GLN A 446 3.69 22.40 34.49
CA GLN A 446 2.95 23.23 35.46
C GLN A 446 2.91 24.71 35.07
N SER A 447 3.95 25.22 34.42
CA SER A 447 4.01 26.61 33.95
C SER A 447 3.33 26.85 32.60
N GLY A 448 2.70 25.82 32.00
CA GLY A 448 1.98 25.93 30.73
C GLY A 448 2.85 25.61 29.51
N GLY A 449 3.58 24.51 29.55
CA GLY A 449 4.41 24.02 28.45
C GLY A 449 3.66 23.73 27.15
N SER A 450 4.39 23.61 26.04
CA SER A 450 3.81 23.25 24.74
C SER A 450 3.22 21.84 24.76
N ARG A 451 2.27 21.55 23.85
CA ARG A 451 1.67 20.21 23.69
C ARG A 451 2.73 19.12 23.53
N GLU A 452 3.83 19.43 22.84
CA GLU A 452 4.94 18.50 22.64
C GLU A 452 5.59 18.11 23.97
N ILE A 453 5.94 19.09 24.82
CA ILE A 453 6.56 18.86 26.13
C ILE A 453 5.61 18.10 27.07
N ILE A 454 4.30 18.39 27.01
CA ILE A 454 3.28 17.65 27.77
C ILE A 454 3.33 16.16 27.41
N VAL A 455 3.25 15.83 26.12
CA VAL A 455 3.30 14.44 25.66
C VAL A 455 4.62 13.78 26.04
N THR A 456 5.72 14.51 25.90
CA THR A 456 7.07 14.04 26.27
C THR A 456 7.18 13.73 27.77
N PHE A 457 6.63 14.56 28.65
CA PHE A 457 6.58 14.30 30.08
C PHE A 457 5.79 13.01 30.40
N PHE A 458 4.59 12.85 29.84
CA PHE A 458 3.77 11.65 30.10
C PHE A 458 4.43 10.37 29.58
N ARG A 459 5.11 10.43 28.43
CA ARG A 459 5.90 9.30 27.91
C ARG A 459 7.11 8.99 28.79
N ALA A 460 7.83 10.01 29.27
CA ALA A 460 8.95 9.82 30.20
C ALA A 460 8.47 9.26 31.56
N ALA A 461 7.32 9.73 32.06
CA ALA A 461 6.70 9.19 33.28
C ALA A 461 6.31 7.72 33.12
N PHE A 462 5.74 7.35 31.96
CA PHE A 462 5.45 5.96 31.62
C PHE A 462 6.71 5.10 31.59
N LEU A 463 7.77 5.53 30.89
CA LEU A 463 9.05 4.80 30.83
C LEU A 463 9.66 4.63 32.23
N PHE A 464 9.65 5.68 33.05
CA PHE A 464 10.15 5.61 34.42
C PHE A 464 9.39 4.59 35.27
N LEU A 465 8.05 4.59 35.16
CA LEU A 465 7.21 3.64 35.87
C LEU A 465 7.40 2.21 35.33
N PHE A 466 7.53 2.05 34.01
CA PHE A 466 7.75 0.75 33.38
C PHE A 466 8.96 0.02 33.96
N TYR A 467 10.08 0.72 34.17
CA TYR A 467 11.29 0.12 34.73
C TYR A 467 11.37 0.16 36.26
N PHE A 468 10.87 1.22 36.90
CA PHE A 468 11.13 1.49 38.33
C PHE A 468 9.87 1.53 39.21
N CYS A 469 8.75 0.96 38.78
CA CYS A 469 7.51 0.96 39.57
C CYS A 469 7.69 0.37 40.98
N GLN A 470 8.60 -0.60 41.13
CA GLN A 470 8.89 -1.28 42.40
C GLN A 470 9.49 -0.35 43.47
N VAL A 471 10.07 0.80 43.08
CA VAL A 471 10.67 1.75 44.03
C VAL A 471 9.60 2.69 44.59
N GLU A 472 8.99 2.28 45.70
CA GLU A 472 7.84 2.95 46.33
C GLU A 472 8.04 4.45 46.60
N ARG A 473 9.25 4.87 46.96
CA ARG A 473 9.56 6.28 47.26
C ARG A 473 9.31 7.20 46.06
N TYR A 474 9.73 6.78 44.86
CA TYR A 474 9.58 7.60 43.65
C TYR A 474 8.19 7.47 43.06
N SER A 475 7.59 6.28 43.10
CA SER A 475 6.24 6.05 42.58
C SER A 475 5.16 6.77 43.40
N SER A 476 5.29 6.81 44.74
CA SER A 476 4.42 7.60 45.63
C SER A 476 4.63 9.11 45.45
N GLY A 477 5.89 9.56 45.35
CA GLY A 477 6.22 10.96 45.08
C GLY A 477 5.68 11.46 43.74
N LEU A 478 5.75 10.62 42.70
CA LEU A 478 5.17 10.92 41.39
C LEU A 478 3.65 11.04 41.47
N THR A 479 2.99 10.15 42.21
CA THR A 479 1.54 10.19 42.42
C THR A 479 1.10 11.52 43.05
N GLU A 480 1.78 11.96 44.11
CA GLU A 480 1.49 13.25 44.75
C GLU A 480 1.68 14.43 43.78
N LYS A 481 2.76 14.39 42.99
CA LYS A 481 3.08 15.42 42.00
C LYS A 481 2.09 15.47 40.84
N LEU A 482 1.64 14.31 40.32
CA LEU A 482 0.59 14.22 39.30
C LEU A 482 -0.76 14.71 39.82
N CYS A 483 -1.08 14.43 41.09
CA CYS A 483 -2.29 14.96 41.73
C CYS A 483 -2.27 16.50 41.83
N LYS A 484 -1.11 17.08 42.20
CA LYS A 484 -0.93 18.55 42.21
C LYS A 484 -1.03 19.14 40.80
N LEU A 485 -0.42 18.48 39.80
CA LEU A 485 -0.51 18.88 38.39
C LEU A 485 -1.96 18.94 37.92
N TYR A 486 -2.74 17.90 38.23
CA TYR A 486 -4.14 17.80 37.83
C TYR A 486 -5.01 18.94 38.39
N LEU A 487 -4.80 19.30 39.66
CA LEU A 487 -5.51 20.42 40.28
C LEU A 487 -5.21 21.77 39.60
N CYS A 488 -3.98 21.96 39.12
CA CYS A 488 -3.60 23.18 38.41
C CYS A 488 -4.07 23.17 36.95
N HIS A 489 -4.15 21.99 36.32
CA HIS A 489 -4.40 21.81 34.88
C HIS A 489 -5.36 20.64 34.60
N THR A 490 -6.65 20.87 34.78
CA THR A 490 -7.71 19.85 34.63
C THR A 490 -7.84 19.27 33.22
N TYR A 491 -7.42 20.01 32.18
CA TYR A 491 -7.43 19.57 30.78
C TYR A 491 -6.47 18.39 30.51
N LEU A 492 -5.54 18.09 31.43
CA LEU A 492 -4.61 16.95 31.32
C LEU A 492 -5.25 15.61 31.71
N ALA A 493 -6.53 15.58 32.07
CA ALA A 493 -7.24 14.35 32.43
C ALA A 493 -7.07 13.19 31.41
N PRO A 494 -7.16 13.41 30.07
CA PRO A 494 -6.99 12.34 29.10
C PRO A 494 -5.58 11.72 29.13
N HIS A 495 -4.54 12.52 29.39
CA HIS A 495 -3.16 12.02 29.47
C HIS A 495 -2.91 11.21 30.74
N LEU A 496 -3.54 11.58 31.85
CA LEU A 496 -3.48 10.81 33.10
C LEU A 496 -4.25 9.49 33.01
N ILE A 497 -5.41 9.50 32.34
CA ILE A 497 -6.18 8.29 32.05
C ILE A 497 -5.34 7.35 31.18
N ASN A 498 -4.77 7.86 30.08
CA ASN A 498 -3.93 7.06 29.20
C ASN A 498 -2.68 6.50 29.92
N LEU A 499 -2.05 7.28 30.81
CA LEU A 499 -0.93 6.80 31.63
C LEU A 499 -1.37 5.66 32.57
N ALA A 500 -2.53 5.78 33.23
CA ALA A 500 -3.06 4.74 34.09
C ALA A 500 -3.41 3.47 33.31
N ASP A 501 -4.04 3.60 32.13
CA ASP A 501 -4.41 2.48 31.27
C ASP A 501 -3.19 1.73 30.74
N GLN A 502 -2.22 2.46 30.16
CA GLN A 502 -1.01 1.84 29.63
C GLN A 502 -0.15 1.19 30.71
N THR A 503 -0.10 1.75 31.93
CA THR A 503 0.60 1.12 33.05
C THR A 503 -0.12 -0.14 33.53
N GLN A 504 -1.46 -0.15 33.58
CA GLN A 504 -2.23 -1.33 33.96
C GLN A 504 -2.16 -2.46 32.91
N ASP A 505 -2.15 -2.13 31.62
CA ASP A 505 -2.02 -3.11 30.52
C ASP A 505 -0.65 -3.78 30.47
N ARG A 506 0.42 -3.02 30.73
CA ARG A 506 1.82 -3.51 30.63
C ARG A 506 2.39 -4.01 31.96
N LEU A 507 1.89 -3.51 33.10
CA LEU A 507 2.33 -3.88 34.46
C LEU A 507 1.16 -4.45 35.26
N THR A 508 0.67 -5.63 34.87
CA THR A 508 -0.50 -6.28 35.52
C THR A 508 -0.27 -6.59 37.01
N GLU A 509 0.98 -6.64 37.46
CA GLU A 509 1.36 -6.95 38.85
C GLU A 509 1.41 -5.70 39.76
N SER A 510 1.40 -4.49 39.19
CA SER A 510 1.54 -3.25 39.96
C SER A 510 0.19 -2.64 40.37
N SER A 511 0.04 -2.31 41.65
CA SER A 511 -1.11 -1.58 42.20
C SER A 511 -1.01 -0.05 42.04
N TRP A 512 0.04 0.45 41.37
CA TRP A 512 0.30 1.88 41.25
C TRP A 512 -0.81 2.64 40.52
N ALA A 513 -1.32 2.11 39.39
CA ALA A 513 -2.38 2.76 38.61
C ALA A 513 -3.66 2.93 39.45
N VAL A 514 -4.06 1.89 40.19
CA VAL A 514 -5.18 1.94 41.14
C VAL A 514 -4.91 2.95 42.27
N GLY A 515 -3.68 2.99 42.78
CA GLY A 515 -3.23 3.96 43.78
C GLY A 515 -3.35 5.42 43.30
N LEU A 516 -2.93 5.70 42.05
CA LEU A 516 -3.06 7.01 41.42
C LEU A 516 -4.53 7.41 41.26
N LEU A 517 -5.37 6.52 40.73
CA LEU A 517 -6.80 6.76 40.54
C LEU A 517 -7.50 7.06 41.87
N LYS A 518 -7.16 6.33 42.94
CA LYS A 518 -7.67 6.58 44.29
C LYS A 518 -7.20 7.93 44.84
N ALA A 519 -5.93 8.30 44.63
CA ALA A 519 -5.41 9.59 45.04
C ALA A 519 -6.13 10.76 44.31
N LEU A 520 -6.33 10.62 42.99
CA LEU A 520 -7.07 11.59 42.18
C LEU A 520 -8.53 11.72 42.62
N GLN A 521 -9.21 10.61 42.96
CA GLN A 521 -10.57 10.63 43.51
C GLN A 521 -10.64 11.46 44.80
N VAL A 522 -9.70 11.26 45.73
CA VAL A 522 -9.64 12.00 47.00
C VAL A 522 -9.41 13.50 46.74
N VAL A 523 -8.60 13.82 45.75
CA VAL A 523 -8.27 15.20 45.39
C VAL A 523 -9.45 15.91 44.73
N ILE A 524 -10.14 15.26 43.79
CA ILE A 524 -11.34 15.79 43.12
C ILE A 524 -12.48 16.03 44.12
N THR A 525 -12.73 15.06 44.99
CA THR A 525 -13.86 15.10 45.94
C THR A 525 -13.66 16.12 47.07
N LYS A 526 -12.41 16.54 47.33
CA LYS A 526 -12.07 17.58 48.31
C LYS A 526 -11.94 18.99 47.69
N ALA A 527 -12.04 19.12 46.36
CA ALA A 527 -11.89 20.40 45.68
C ALA A 527 -13.07 21.35 46.01
N PRO A 528 -12.82 22.64 46.25
CA PRO A 528 -13.88 23.60 46.57
C PRO A 528 -14.77 23.87 45.34
N LEU A 529 -16.05 23.54 45.44
CA LEU A 529 -17.05 23.71 44.35
C LEU A 529 -17.18 25.16 43.85
N ALA A 530 -16.83 26.15 44.68
CA ALA A 530 -16.93 27.58 44.35
C ALA A 530 -15.89 28.06 43.33
N GLN A 531 -14.85 27.28 43.04
CA GLN A 531 -13.74 27.65 42.14
C GLN A 531 -13.74 26.85 40.83
N LEU A 532 -14.69 25.94 40.62
CA LEU A 532 -14.73 25.05 39.45
C LEU A 532 -15.36 25.73 38.24
N THR A 533 -14.67 25.74 37.10
CA THR A 533 -15.31 26.09 35.81
C THR A 533 -16.10 24.89 35.25
N LEU A 534 -17.02 25.15 34.31
CA LEU A 534 -17.78 24.08 33.64
C LEU A 534 -16.86 23.08 32.90
N GLN A 535 -15.75 23.57 32.36
CA GLN A 535 -14.76 22.72 31.69
C GLN A 535 -14.01 21.84 32.69
N ASP A 536 -13.60 22.38 33.85
CA ASP A 536 -12.97 21.61 34.92
C ASP A 536 -13.89 20.48 35.40
N LEU A 537 -15.18 20.79 35.59
CA LEU A 537 -16.17 19.82 36.00
C LEU A 537 -16.32 18.68 34.98
N SER A 538 -16.33 18.99 33.68
CA SER A 538 -16.39 17.97 32.64
C SER A 538 -15.20 17.00 32.69
N GLN A 539 -13.99 17.52 32.96
CA GLN A 539 -12.77 16.70 33.04
C GLN A 539 -12.70 15.91 34.36
N HIS A 540 -13.19 16.49 35.46
CA HIS A 540 -13.36 15.79 36.75
C HIS A 540 -14.32 14.62 36.59
N LEU A 541 -15.45 14.80 35.90
CA LEU A 541 -16.42 13.72 35.64
C LEU A 541 -15.86 12.64 34.72
N LYS A 542 -15.11 13.00 33.66
CA LYS A 542 -14.40 12.03 32.82
C LYS A 542 -13.41 11.21 33.64
N MET A 543 -12.64 11.84 34.52
CA MET A 543 -11.70 11.15 35.40
C MET A 543 -12.42 10.22 36.40
N LEU A 544 -13.49 10.70 37.05
CA LEU A 544 -14.30 9.91 37.98
C LEU A 544 -15.01 8.73 37.29
N THR A 545 -15.34 8.86 36.01
CA THR A 545 -15.91 7.75 35.22
C THR A 545 -14.91 6.60 35.13
N ARG A 546 -13.64 6.90 34.84
CA ARG A 546 -12.57 5.90 34.80
C ARG A 546 -12.23 5.34 36.19
N VAL A 547 -12.26 6.17 37.24
CA VAL A 547 -12.10 5.71 38.64
C VAL A 547 -13.22 4.74 39.03
N ALA A 548 -14.45 4.96 38.55
CA ALA A 548 -15.59 4.09 38.81
C ALA A 548 -15.56 2.75 38.07
N GLU A 549 -14.62 2.56 37.13
CA GLU A 549 -14.38 1.26 36.48
C GLU A 549 -13.55 0.32 37.38
N GLU A 550 -12.74 0.86 38.29
CA GLU A 550 -11.90 0.08 39.19
C GLU A 550 -12.67 -0.43 40.41
N GLY A 551 -12.90 -1.75 40.47
CA GLY A 551 -13.67 -2.40 41.52
C GLY A 551 -13.09 -2.29 42.93
N GLU A 552 -11.79 -2.05 43.06
CA GLU A 552 -11.07 -1.96 44.34
C GLU A 552 -11.27 -0.60 45.05
N ILE A 553 -11.74 0.42 44.32
CA ILE A 553 -11.83 1.80 44.83
C ILE A 553 -13.23 2.05 45.43
N PRO A 554 -13.34 2.49 46.71
CA PRO A 554 -14.63 2.83 47.30
C PRO A 554 -15.20 4.13 46.69
N GLN A 555 -16.48 4.10 46.28
CA GLN A 555 -17.11 5.19 45.51
C GLN A 555 -18.00 6.14 46.32
N THR A 556 -18.04 6.00 47.65
CA THR A 556 -18.89 6.84 48.52
C THR A 556 -18.54 8.33 48.42
N SER A 557 -17.24 8.66 48.31
CA SER A 557 -16.76 10.03 48.11
C SER A 557 -17.19 10.61 46.75
N THR A 558 -17.15 9.79 45.69
CA THR A 558 -17.66 10.15 44.35
C THR A 558 -19.13 10.53 44.41
N LEU A 559 -19.97 9.73 45.09
CA LEU A 559 -21.41 10.01 45.22
C LEU A 559 -21.70 11.27 46.04
N ASN A 560 -20.98 11.50 47.13
CA ASN A 560 -21.10 12.74 47.92
C ASN A 560 -20.71 13.97 47.11
N PHE A 561 -19.70 13.85 46.25
CA PHE A 561 -19.32 14.92 45.33
C PHE A 561 -20.40 15.16 44.27
N LEU A 562 -20.92 14.11 43.63
CA LEU A 562 -22.03 14.23 42.68
C LEU A 562 -23.28 14.86 43.31
N SER A 563 -23.68 14.44 44.52
CA SER A 563 -24.82 15.04 45.22
C SER A 563 -24.56 16.51 45.53
N SER A 564 -23.34 16.87 45.93
CA SER A 564 -22.95 18.26 46.20
C SER A 564 -22.92 19.16 44.95
N ILE A 565 -22.74 18.60 43.75
CA ILE A 565 -22.85 19.33 42.49
C ILE A 565 -24.32 19.55 42.10
N ILE A 566 -25.16 18.54 42.38
CA ILE A 566 -26.55 18.49 41.90
C ILE A 566 -27.50 19.26 42.85
N THR A 567 -27.20 19.33 44.14
CA THR A 567 -28.08 19.92 45.18
C THR A 567 -28.12 21.46 45.24
N PRO A 568 -27.02 22.22 45.01
CA PRO A 568 -27.09 23.67 45.05
C PRO A 568 -27.68 24.25 43.76
N SER A 569 -28.61 25.20 43.93
CA SER A 569 -29.40 25.91 42.92
C SER A 569 -28.58 26.87 42.02
N SER A 570 -27.35 26.51 41.63
CA SER A 570 -26.60 27.27 40.64
C SER A 570 -27.19 27.03 39.24
N SER A 571 -27.91 28.04 38.76
CA SER A 571 -28.51 28.16 37.43
C SER A 571 -27.60 27.87 36.22
N SER A 572 -26.30 27.58 36.42
CA SER A 572 -25.33 27.31 35.36
C SER A 572 -25.22 25.83 34.94
N LEU A 573 -25.71 24.88 35.74
CA LEU A 573 -25.66 23.44 35.42
C LEU A 573 -26.89 22.96 34.64
N SER A 574 -27.96 23.74 34.60
CA SER A 574 -29.24 23.34 34.02
C SER A 574 -29.24 23.50 32.50
N GLY A 575 -28.88 22.43 31.79
CA GLY A 575 -29.17 22.30 30.35
C GLY A 575 -28.00 21.85 29.46
N ASP A 576 -26.77 21.78 29.97
CA ASP A 576 -25.64 21.32 29.16
C ASP A 576 -25.64 19.80 28.98
N TRP A 577 -26.09 19.37 27.81
CA TRP A 577 -26.17 17.97 27.41
C TRP A 577 -24.84 17.21 27.57
N ARG A 578 -23.67 17.84 27.36
CA ARG A 578 -22.37 17.16 27.48
C ARG A 578 -22.04 16.82 28.93
N LEU A 579 -22.31 17.77 29.83
CA LEU A 579 -22.12 17.59 31.26
C LEU A 579 -23.07 16.52 31.81
N GLY A 580 -24.35 16.58 31.41
CA GLY A 580 -25.35 15.58 31.77
C GLY A 580 -24.95 14.16 31.37
N ASN A 581 -24.41 13.99 30.16
CA ASN A 581 -23.89 12.69 29.72
C ASN A 581 -22.66 12.23 30.51
N SER A 582 -21.80 13.16 30.92
CA SER A 582 -20.63 12.83 31.74
C SER A 582 -21.05 12.36 33.15
N LEU A 583 -22.06 13.02 33.75
CA LEU A 583 -22.69 12.59 35.01
C LEU A 583 -23.35 11.21 34.90
N LEU A 584 -24.13 10.99 33.84
CA LEU A 584 -24.76 9.70 33.55
C LEU A 584 -23.72 8.61 33.27
N GLY A 585 -22.59 8.95 32.66
CA GLY A 585 -21.44 8.06 32.45
C GLY A 585 -20.90 7.52 33.77
N VAL A 586 -20.65 8.41 34.75
CA VAL A 586 -20.23 8.01 36.10
C VAL A 586 -21.30 7.12 36.75
N CYS A 587 -22.57 7.54 36.72
CA CYS A 587 -23.68 6.76 37.31
C CYS A 587 -23.79 5.36 36.68
N ARG A 588 -23.61 5.25 35.36
CA ARG A 588 -23.62 3.96 34.64
C ARG A 588 -22.49 3.05 35.09
N ARG A 589 -21.29 3.58 35.33
CA ARG A 589 -20.16 2.77 35.86
C ARG A 589 -20.43 2.32 37.28
N LEU A 590 -20.99 3.20 38.13
CA LEU A 590 -21.37 2.86 39.50
C LEU A 590 -22.46 1.79 39.58
N LEU A 591 -23.40 1.77 38.62
CA LEU A 591 -24.41 0.71 38.50
C LEU A 591 -23.80 -0.69 38.29
N VAL A 592 -22.65 -0.77 37.63
CA VAL A 592 -21.95 -2.05 37.35
C VAL A 592 -20.94 -2.41 38.45
N HIS A 593 -20.69 -1.50 39.40
CA HIS A 593 -19.61 -1.63 40.35
C HIS A 593 -19.81 -2.78 41.37
N PRO A 594 -18.75 -3.52 41.77
CA PRO A 594 -18.85 -4.63 42.74
C PRO A 594 -19.45 -4.24 44.10
N SER A 595 -19.34 -2.98 44.50
CA SER A 595 -19.87 -2.46 45.78
C SER A 595 -21.25 -1.81 45.69
N LEU A 596 -22.04 -2.10 44.65
CA LEU A 596 -23.37 -1.48 44.44
C LEU A 596 -24.30 -1.55 45.67
N ASP A 597 -24.26 -2.62 46.48
CA ASP A 597 -25.17 -2.78 47.63
C ASP A 597 -25.03 -1.65 48.66
N SER A 598 -23.83 -1.11 48.85
CA SER A 598 -23.61 0.01 49.78
C SER A 598 -23.88 1.37 49.15
N LEU A 599 -24.01 1.43 47.82
CA LEU A 599 -24.14 2.63 47.01
C LEU A 599 -25.57 2.84 46.47
N LEU A 600 -26.47 1.87 46.66
CA LEU A 600 -27.80 1.83 46.06
C LEU A 600 -28.66 3.04 46.44
N LEU A 601 -28.75 3.37 47.73
CA LEU A 601 -29.59 4.48 48.21
C LEU A 601 -29.07 5.85 47.71
N PRO A 602 -27.78 6.22 47.90
CA PRO A 602 -27.28 7.51 47.43
C PRO A 602 -27.31 7.65 45.90
N LEU A 603 -27.10 6.56 45.16
CA LEU A 603 -27.18 6.56 43.70
C LEU A 603 -28.63 6.73 43.21
N ALA A 604 -29.59 6.08 43.87
CA ALA A 604 -31.01 6.23 43.57
C ALA A 604 -31.49 7.68 43.80
N ASP A 605 -31.06 8.31 44.89
CA ASP A 605 -31.39 9.71 45.20
C ASP A 605 -30.85 10.67 44.11
N ILE A 606 -29.61 10.45 43.65
CA ILE A 606 -28.99 11.25 42.58
C ILE A 606 -29.76 11.08 41.25
N LEU A 607 -30.06 9.85 40.85
CA LEU A 607 -30.78 9.55 39.61
C LEU A 607 -32.22 10.10 39.64
N GLN A 608 -32.89 10.02 40.79
CA GLN A 608 -34.21 10.60 40.99
C GLN A 608 -34.16 12.13 40.89
N HIS A 609 -33.16 12.77 41.50
CA HIS A 609 -32.99 14.22 41.40
C HIS A 609 -32.74 14.66 39.94
N LEU A 610 -31.88 13.96 39.19
CA LEU A 610 -31.63 14.24 37.77
C LEU A 610 -32.92 14.09 36.93
N THR A 611 -33.75 13.10 37.24
CA THR A 611 -35.04 12.87 36.55
C THR A 611 -36.03 14.03 36.77
N CYS A 612 -36.04 14.62 37.97
CA CYS A 612 -37.02 15.64 38.35
C CYS A 612 -36.57 17.08 38.04
N HIS A 613 -35.27 17.37 38.07
CA HIS A 613 -34.76 18.74 38.12
C HIS A 613 -33.77 19.13 37.00
N TYR A 614 -33.28 18.19 36.17
CA TYR A 614 -32.31 18.52 35.13
C TYR A 614 -32.96 19.23 33.92
N GLY A 615 -32.32 20.23 33.31
CA GLY A 615 -32.96 21.04 32.26
C GLY A 615 -33.16 20.36 30.89
N ASN A 616 -32.46 19.25 30.61
CA ASN A 616 -32.49 18.55 29.33
C ASN A 616 -33.32 17.24 29.42
N THR A 617 -34.30 17.07 28.54
CA THR A 617 -35.23 15.92 28.53
C THR A 617 -34.53 14.58 28.26
N ASP A 618 -33.52 14.55 27.39
CA ASP A 618 -32.77 13.33 27.06
C ASP A 618 -32.05 12.78 28.30
N ILE A 619 -31.43 13.66 29.08
CA ILE A 619 -30.75 13.31 30.32
C ILE A 619 -31.76 12.86 31.39
N GLN A 620 -32.93 13.49 31.48
CA GLN A 620 -34.00 13.06 32.40
C GLN A 620 -34.52 11.64 32.08
N ASP A 621 -34.71 11.34 30.79
CA ASP A 621 -35.23 10.04 30.35
C ASP A 621 -34.18 8.93 30.58
N HIS A 622 -32.91 9.20 30.29
CA HIS A 622 -31.82 8.27 30.60
C HIS A 622 -31.64 8.07 32.12
N ALA A 623 -31.75 9.13 32.93
CA ALA A 623 -31.71 9.02 34.38
C ALA A 623 -32.89 8.17 34.92
N ARG A 624 -34.09 8.35 34.36
CA ARG A 624 -35.28 7.56 34.69
C ARG A 624 -35.11 6.09 34.33
N LEU A 625 -34.52 5.81 33.16
CA LEU A 625 -34.19 4.45 32.74
C LEU A 625 -33.24 3.80 33.75
N TYR A 626 -32.13 4.45 34.09
CA TYR A 626 -31.16 3.96 35.06
C TYR A 626 -31.76 3.76 36.46
N TYR A 627 -32.61 4.68 36.93
CA TYR A 627 -33.33 4.54 38.19
C TYR A 627 -34.28 3.33 38.17
N THR A 628 -34.98 3.11 37.05
CA THR A 628 -35.87 1.96 36.88
C THR A 628 -35.08 0.66 36.85
N LEU A 629 -33.95 0.61 36.15
CA LEU A 629 -33.08 -0.57 36.12
C LEU A 629 -32.53 -0.91 37.51
N LEU A 630 -32.08 0.10 38.27
CA LEU A 630 -31.57 -0.08 39.63
C LEU A 630 -32.62 -0.66 40.60
N THR A 631 -33.89 -0.25 40.46
CA THR A 631 -34.97 -0.67 41.36
C THR A 631 -35.65 -1.97 40.97
N THR A 632 -35.55 -2.41 39.70
CA THR A 632 -36.31 -3.55 39.17
C THR A 632 -35.47 -4.79 38.84
N LEU A 633 -34.16 -4.64 38.58
CA LEU A 633 -33.30 -5.74 38.16
C LEU A 633 -32.39 -6.24 39.30
N SER A 634 -32.10 -7.56 39.30
CA SER A 634 -31.05 -8.11 40.14
C SER A 634 -29.67 -7.68 39.64
N ARG A 635 -28.67 -7.60 40.52
CA ARG A 635 -27.30 -7.17 40.17
C ARG A 635 -26.73 -7.92 38.97
N GLU A 636 -26.86 -9.24 38.92
CA GLU A 636 -26.34 -10.05 37.82
C GLU A 636 -27.02 -9.73 36.48
N LYS A 637 -28.33 -9.45 36.50
CA LYS A 637 -29.08 -9.04 35.30
C LYS A 637 -28.78 -7.60 34.91
N LEU A 638 -28.59 -6.73 35.89
CA LEU A 638 -28.24 -5.33 35.69
C LEU A 638 -26.82 -5.20 35.13
N ALA A 639 -25.86 -5.90 35.72
CA ALA A 639 -24.53 -6.07 35.16
C ALA A 639 -24.66 -6.69 33.77
N GLY A 640 -25.36 -7.80 33.57
CA GLY A 640 -25.55 -8.41 32.25
C GLY A 640 -26.12 -7.45 31.18
N VAL A 641 -27.12 -6.63 31.52
CA VAL A 641 -27.75 -5.64 30.60
C VAL A 641 -26.82 -4.46 30.32
N LEU A 642 -26.04 -3.99 31.30
CA LEU A 642 -25.15 -2.83 31.16
C LEU A 642 -23.74 -3.20 30.65
N THR A 643 -23.27 -4.41 30.96
CA THR A 643 -22.00 -5.06 30.56
C THR A 643 -22.13 -5.92 29.31
N GLN A 644 -23.32 -6.07 28.72
CA GLN A 644 -23.46 -6.60 27.36
C GLN A 644 -22.72 -5.76 26.28
N GLY A 645 -21.98 -4.73 26.71
CA GLY A 645 -20.93 -4.07 25.96
C GLY A 645 -19.50 -4.07 26.54
N LEU A 646 -19.13 -4.80 27.63
CA LEU A 646 -17.86 -4.55 28.37
C LEU A 646 -17.09 -5.70 29.09
N THR A 647 -17.45 -6.99 29.05
CA THR A 647 -16.62 -8.07 29.70
C THR A 647 -16.60 -9.32 28.80
N GLU A 648 -15.54 -10.09 28.56
CA GLU A 648 -14.25 -10.36 29.23
C GLU A 648 -13.32 -11.10 28.23
N GLY A 649 -12.00 -10.94 28.38
CA GLY A 649 -11.00 -11.94 27.99
C GLY A 649 -10.95 -12.45 26.54
N GLY A 650 -10.12 -11.81 25.72
CA GLY A 650 -9.55 -12.44 24.51
C GLY A 650 -10.48 -12.47 23.30
N ARG A 651 -10.36 -11.45 22.45
CA ARG A 651 -10.61 -11.58 21.00
C ARG A 651 -12.01 -12.05 20.58
N GLN A 652 -13.06 -11.39 21.09
CA GLN A 652 -14.35 -11.30 20.41
C GLN A 652 -14.80 -9.84 20.34
N VAL A 653 -14.94 -9.33 19.13
CA VAL A 653 -15.08 -7.91 18.86
C VAL A 653 -16.53 -7.46 19.10
N LYS A 654 -16.66 -6.59 20.10
CA LYS A 654 -17.79 -5.69 20.45
C LYS A 654 -18.92 -5.60 19.39
N LYS A 655 -20.20 -5.87 19.75
CA LYS A 655 -21.36 -5.24 19.07
C LYS A 655 -21.38 -3.75 19.39
N ARG A 656 -20.66 -2.94 18.63
CA ARG A 656 -20.54 -1.48 18.83
C ARG A 656 -21.78 -0.81 18.24
N SER A 657 -22.72 -0.38 19.09
CA SER A 657 -23.88 0.39 18.66
C SER A 657 -23.45 1.72 18.01
N LEU A 658 -24.07 2.08 16.88
CA LEU A 658 -23.86 3.34 16.15
C LEU A 658 -24.15 4.58 17.00
N SER A 659 -24.82 4.44 18.15
CA SER A 659 -24.99 5.51 19.15
C SER A 659 -23.70 5.91 19.86
N ALA A 660 -22.60 5.15 19.72
CA ALA A 660 -21.29 5.48 20.31
C ALA A 660 -20.51 6.56 19.54
N ILE A 661 -20.98 6.99 18.36
CA ILE A 661 -20.36 8.08 17.57
C ILE A 661 -20.39 9.42 18.32
N MET A 662 -21.21 9.56 19.37
CA MET A 662 -21.34 10.82 20.11
C MET A 662 -20.46 10.91 21.37
N ALA A 663 -19.76 9.84 21.76
CA ALA A 663 -18.87 9.84 22.92
C ALA A 663 -17.40 9.89 22.48
N GLU A 664 -16.67 10.94 22.87
CA GLU A 664 -15.23 11.14 22.66
C GLU A 664 -14.35 10.07 23.35
N GLY A 665 -14.50 8.80 23.01
CA GLY A 665 -13.66 7.70 23.49
C GLY A 665 -12.73 7.17 22.39
N GLU A 666 -11.65 6.47 22.76
CA GLU A 666 -10.71 5.81 21.83
C GLU A 666 -11.38 4.82 20.85
N GLY A 667 -12.60 4.36 21.14
CA GLY A 667 -13.41 3.61 20.18
C GLY A 667 -13.73 4.40 18.90
N LEU A 668 -13.82 5.74 19.00
CA LEU A 668 -14.23 6.63 17.91
C LEU A 668 -13.13 6.78 16.86
N THR A 669 -11.85 6.82 17.25
CA THR A 669 -10.73 6.77 16.30
C THR A 669 -10.71 5.45 15.55
N SER A 670 -10.94 4.31 16.23
CA SER A 670 -11.05 3.00 15.56
C SER A 670 -12.29 2.86 14.65
N MET A 671 -13.39 3.57 14.94
CA MET A 671 -14.58 3.59 14.07
C MET A 671 -14.40 4.50 12.85
N LEU A 672 -13.57 5.55 12.96
CA LEU A 672 -13.23 6.45 11.86
C LEU A 672 -12.12 5.90 10.96
N THR A 673 -11.32 4.94 11.43
CA THR A 673 -10.30 4.28 10.62
C THR A 673 -10.92 3.19 9.74
N ILE A 674 -10.71 3.30 8.43
CA ILE A 674 -11.07 2.26 7.48
C ILE A 674 -9.94 1.21 7.49
N HIS A 675 -10.26 0.00 7.93
CA HIS A 675 -9.30 -1.11 7.98
C HIS A 675 -9.20 -1.81 6.62
N ARG A 676 -7.99 -2.08 6.12
CA ARG A 676 -7.80 -2.76 4.83
C ARG A 676 -7.77 -4.27 5.03
N VAL A 677 -8.51 -5.01 4.19
CA VAL A 677 -8.46 -6.48 4.14
C VAL A 677 -7.47 -6.92 3.06
N GLU A 678 -6.64 -7.92 3.36
CA GLU A 678 -5.64 -8.46 2.42
C GLU A 678 -6.23 -9.32 1.29
N LYS A 679 -7.40 -9.93 1.50
CA LYS A 679 -8.09 -10.79 0.53
C LYS A 679 -9.52 -10.31 0.24
N ALA A 680 -10.00 -10.59 -0.98
CA ALA A 680 -11.38 -10.29 -1.38
C ALA A 680 -12.38 -11.16 -0.62
N ILE A 681 -13.38 -10.54 0.02
CA ILE A 681 -14.38 -11.23 0.85
C ILE A 681 -15.63 -11.64 0.04
N PHE A 682 -16.01 -10.83 -0.93
CA PHE A 682 -17.20 -11.06 -1.76
C PHE A 682 -16.92 -10.68 -3.21
N ARG A 683 -17.71 -11.25 -4.12
CA ARG A 683 -17.61 -11.03 -5.57
C ARG A 683 -18.98 -10.75 -6.17
N LEU A 684 -18.97 -10.08 -7.32
CA LEU A 684 -20.14 -9.91 -8.17
C LEU A 684 -20.12 -11.01 -9.24
N ILE A 685 -21.20 -11.79 -9.31
CA ILE A 685 -21.40 -12.83 -10.34
C ILE A 685 -22.52 -12.35 -11.25
N GLU A 686 -22.38 -12.49 -12.55
CA GLU A 686 -23.44 -12.13 -13.50
C GLU A 686 -24.72 -12.93 -13.18
N ALA A 687 -25.84 -12.22 -13.00
CA ALA A 687 -27.14 -12.87 -12.89
C ALA A 687 -27.52 -13.30 -14.30
N GLY A 688 -27.67 -14.61 -14.54
CA GLY A 688 -28.08 -15.12 -15.85
C GLY A 688 -29.27 -14.32 -16.39
N CYS A 689 -29.16 -13.89 -17.66
CA CYS A 689 -30.15 -13.06 -18.33
C CYS A 689 -31.51 -13.79 -18.32
N GLU A 690 -32.41 -13.43 -17.39
CA GLU A 690 -33.81 -13.81 -17.55
C GLU A 690 -34.30 -13.13 -18.84
N PRO A 691 -35.01 -13.84 -19.74
CA PRO A 691 -35.60 -13.22 -20.91
C PRO A 691 -36.49 -12.08 -20.42
N ARG A 692 -36.03 -10.85 -20.69
CA ARG A 692 -36.66 -9.61 -20.24
C ARG A 692 -38.13 -9.68 -20.65
N GLY A 693 -39.01 -9.62 -19.66
CA GLY A 693 -40.40 -10.07 -19.76
C GLY A 693 -41.14 -9.63 -21.01
N GLU A 694 -41.92 -10.57 -21.53
CA GLU A 694 -43.02 -10.33 -22.47
C GLU A 694 -43.77 -9.03 -22.09
N PRO A 695 -43.92 -8.06 -23.00
CA PRO A 695 -45.02 -7.12 -22.86
C PRO A 695 -46.31 -7.93 -22.94
N GLN A 696 -47.10 -7.77 -21.87
CA GLN A 696 -48.43 -8.31 -21.64
C GLN A 696 -49.22 -8.57 -22.93
N THR A 697 -49.54 -9.84 -23.14
CA THR A 697 -50.79 -10.35 -23.74
C THR A 697 -51.68 -9.32 -24.46
N GLU A 698 -51.35 -8.96 -25.70
CA GLU A 698 -52.38 -8.48 -26.63
C GLU A 698 -53.16 -9.70 -27.14
N LYS A 699 -54.20 -10.05 -26.39
CA LYS A 699 -55.27 -10.90 -26.91
C LYS A 699 -55.99 -10.16 -28.04
N GLY A 700 -55.78 -10.63 -29.26
CA GLY A 700 -56.78 -10.73 -30.31
C GLY A 700 -57.52 -9.45 -30.72
N SER A 701 -57.11 -8.91 -31.85
CA SER A 701 -58.08 -8.51 -32.87
C SER A 701 -57.46 -8.68 -34.25
N ASP A 702 -57.92 -9.71 -34.96
CA ASP A 702 -57.85 -9.79 -36.41
C ASP A 702 -58.36 -8.47 -37.01
N LEU A 703 -57.48 -7.73 -37.68
CA LEU A 703 -57.84 -6.92 -38.82
C LEU A 703 -56.74 -7.07 -39.87
N THR A 704 -57.03 -7.95 -40.82
CA THR A 704 -56.45 -8.00 -42.16
C THR A 704 -56.26 -6.57 -42.70
N LEU A 705 -55.02 -6.11 -42.77
CA LEU A 705 -54.64 -4.97 -43.59
C LEU A 705 -53.46 -5.40 -44.45
N ASN A 706 -53.74 -5.40 -45.75
CA ASN A 706 -52.91 -5.81 -46.87
C ASN A 706 -51.42 -5.46 -46.69
N GLU A 707 -50.57 -6.44 -46.98
CA GLU A 707 -49.20 -6.21 -47.43
C GLU A 707 -49.25 -5.37 -48.70
N THR A 708 -49.27 -4.04 -48.54
CA THR A 708 -48.84 -3.12 -49.59
C THR A 708 -47.35 -2.98 -49.45
N GLU A 709 -46.61 -3.37 -50.50
CA GLU A 709 -45.20 -3.03 -50.70
C GLU A 709 -45.01 -1.55 -50.39
N SER A 710 -44.34 -1.24 -49.27
CA SER A 710 -44.12 0.12 -48.81
C SER A 710 -43.18 0.83 -49.78
N SER A 711 -43.64 1.93 -50.34
CA SER A 711 -42.84 2.78 -51.23
C SER A 711 -41.59 3.33 -50.50
N PRO A 712 -40.51 3.70 -51.21
CA PRO A 712 -39.30 4.28 -50.60
C PRO A 712 -39.56 5.59 -49.81
N VAL A 713 -40.74 6.20 -49.98
CA VAL A 713 -41.16 7.39 -49.24
C VAL A 713 -41.54 7.07 -47.79
N GLU A 714 -42.11 5.88 -47.52
CA GLU A 714 -42.51 5.46 -46.18
C GLU A 714 -41.29 5.04 -45.32
N ALA A 715 -40.27 4.43 -45.94
CA ALA A 715 -39.01 4.09 -45.28
C ALA A 715 -38.26 5.35 -44.78
N ASN A 716 -38.25 6.43 -45.57
CA ASN A 716 -37.64 7.69 -45.16
C ASN A 716 -38.36 8.35 -43.98
N VAL A 717 -39.70 8.26 -43.92
CA VAL A 717 -40.48 8.80 -42.79
C VAL A 717 -40.22 8.00 -41.50
N ALA A 718 -40.09 6.67 -41.59
CA ALA A 718 -39.74 5.82 -40.45
C ALA A 718 -38.31 6.11 -39.95
N LEU A 719 -37.35 6.32 -40.85
CA LEU A 719 -35.97 6.72 -40.51
C LEU A 719 -35.89 8.10 -39.84
N GLU A 720 -36.61 9.10 -40.37
CA GLU A 720 -36.63 10.45 -39.81
C GLU A 720 -37.27 10.48 -38.42
N THR A 721 -38.36 9.74 -38.21
CA THR A 721 -39.01 9.61 -36.90
C THR A 721 -38.19 8.81 -35.89
N TYR A 722 -37.36 7.86 -36.35
CA TYR A 722 -36.37 7.19 -35.52
C TYR A 722 -35.26 8.14 -35.08
N ARG A 723 -34.66 8.89 -36.01
CA ARG A 723 -33.59 9.87 -35.72
C ARG A 723 -34.02 10.99 -34.80
N ALA A 724 -35.26 11.48 -34.94
CA ALA A 724 -35.80 12.54 -34.08
C ALA A 724 -35.83 12.16 -32.58
N GLN A 725 -35.84 10.87 -32.23
CA GLN A 725 -35.81 10.42 -30.83
C GLN A 725 -34.44 10.61 -30.16
N PHE A 726 -33.37 10.67 -30.96
CA PHE A 726 -32.00 10.83 -30.47
C PHE A 726 -31.57 12.31 -30.33
N GLU A 727 -32.47 13.27 -30.56
CA GLU A 727 -32.23 14.69 -30.24
C GLU A 727 -32.11 14.91 -28.72
N ASP A 728 -32.68 14.04 -27.89
CA ASP A 728 -32.42 14.00 -26.45
C ASP A 728 -31.16 13.15 -26.15
N PRO A 729 -30.07 13.75 -25.61
CA PRO A 729 -28.81 13.03 -25.36
C PRO A 729 -28.92 11.91 -24.30
N ASN A 730 -30.01 11.86 -23.52
CA ASN A 730 -30.25 10.80 -22.54
C ASN A 730 -31.09 9.63 -23.10
N PHE A 731 -31.59 9.73 -24.33
CA PHE A 731 -32.45 8.71 -24.92
C PHE A 731 -31.64 7.47 -25.32
N ALA A 732 -32.03 6.31 -24.76
CA ALA A 732 -31.41 5.01 -25.04
C ALA A 732 -29.87 4.96 -24.83
N SER A 733 -29.34 5.79 -23.92
CA SER A 733 -27.90 5.92 -23.65
C SER A 733 -27.38 5.03 -22.52
N GLU A 734 -28.23 4.19 -21.90
CA GLU A 734 -27.89 3.38 -20.71
C GLU A 734 -27.97 1.86 -20.98
N VAL A 735 -26.88 1.15 -20.67
CA VAL A 735 -26.81 -0.32 -20.61
C VAL A 735 -26.94 -0.77 -19.16
N ILE A 736 -27.88 -1.67 -18.87
CA ILE A 736 -28.13 -2.16 -17.50
C ILE A 736 -27.64 -3.60 -17.39
N LEU A 737 -26.66 -3.85 -16.52
CA LEU A 737 -26.15 -5.18 -16.21
C LEU A 737 -26.54 -5.61 -14.80
N ASP A 738 -27.10 -6.81 -14.68
CA ASP A 738 -27.57 -7.36 -13.42
C ASP A 738 -26.55 -8.37 -12.84
N TYR A 739 -26.06 -8.10 -11.64
CA TYR A 739 -25.11 -8.95 -10.91
C TYR A 739 -25.69 -9.40 -9.57
N LEU A 740 -25.25 -10.56 -9.08
CA LEU A 740 -25.49 -11.08 -7.74
C LEU A 740 -24.25 -10.89 -6.88
N LEU A 741 -24.41 -10.21 -5.74
CA LEU A 741 -23.34 -10.08 -4.74
C LEU A 741 -23.28 -11.34 -3.88
N THR A 742 -22.18 -12.08 -3.95
CA THR A 742 -22.02 -13.38 -3.25
C THR A 742 -20.75 -13.41 -2.41
N HIS A 743 -20.79 -14.16 -1.31
CA HIS A 743 -19.60 -14.45 -0.50
C HIS A 743 -18.64 -15.39 -1.24
N MET A 744 -17.33 -15.15 -1.11
CA MET A 744 -16.28 -16.10 -1.51
C MET A 744 -16.28 -17.36 -0.62
N GLU A 745 -15.72 -18.47 -1.10
CA GLU A 745 -15.84 -19.79 -0.45
C GLU A 745 -15.00 -19.93 0.84
N ALA A 746 -13.92 -19.15 0.99
CA ALA A 746 -12.96 -19.25 2.09
C ALA A 746 -12.87 -17.94 2.90
N ILE A 747 -13.87 -17.67 3.73
CA ILE A 747 -13.93 -16.45 4.55
C ILE A 747 -13.93 -16.79 6.04
N ASP A 748 -13.23 -15.97 6.81
CA ASP A 748 -13.30 -15.92 8.26
C ASP A 748 -14.76 -15.73 8.75
N PRO A 749 -15.27 -16.52 9.72
CA PRO A 749 -16.63 -16.35 10.29
C PRO A 749 -17.00 -14.92 10.70
N HIS A 750 -16.01 -14.06 10.99
CA HIS A 750 -16.21 -12.64 11.31
C HIS A 750 -16.90 -11.83 10.19
N PHE A 751 -16.82 -12.27 8.93
CA PHE A 751 -17.43 -11.57 7.78
C PHE A 751 -18.70 -12.25 7.26
N SER A 752 -19.35 -13.07 8.10
CA SER A 752 -20.61 -13.74 7.75
C SER A 752 -21.80 -12.79 7.60
N GLN A 753 -21.76 -11.63 8.28
CA GLN A 753 -22.79 -10.60 8.24
C GLN A 753 -22.20 -9.23 7.93
N LEU A 754 -22.52 -8.69 6.76
CA LEU A 754 -22.03 -7.41 6.27
C LEU A 754 -23.19 -6.42 6.14
N PHE A 755 -22.91 -5.16 6.47
CA PHE A 755 -23.88 -4.06 6.47
C PHE A 755 -23.32 -2.87 5.68
N SER A 756 -24.22 -2.03 5.17
CA SER A 756 -23.90 -0.75 4.52
C SER A 756 -22.75 -0.85 3.49
N ILE A 757 -22.82 -1.84 2.63
CA ILE A 757 -21.80 -2.10 1.61
C ILE A 757 -21.93 -1.02 0.55
N ARG A 758 -20.89 -0.20 0.38
CA ARG A 758 -20.77 0.76 -0.71
C ARG A 758 -19.77 0.22 -1.72
N LEU A 759 -20.27 -0.13 -2.90
CA LEU A 759 -19.48 -0.58 -4.04
C LEU A 759 -19.07 0.65 -4.85
N HIS A 760 -17.78 0.77 -5.09
CA HIS A 760 -17.17 1.80 -5.91
C HIS A 760 -16.57 1.15 -7.16
N PHE A 761 -16.82 1.75 -8.32
CA PHE A 761 -16.41 1.21 -9.61
C PHE A 761 -15.59 2.25 -10.37
N ASN A 762 -14.35 1.91 -10.67
CA ASN A 762 -13.48 2.72 -11.51
C ASN A 762 -13.26 2.00 -12.84
N PRO A 763 -13.72 2.56 -13.97
CA PRO A 763 -13.41 1.99 -15.26
C PRO A 763 -11.91 2.13 -15.56
N THR A 764 -11.31 1.13 -16.19
CA THR A 764 -9.91 1.21 -16.69
C THR A 764 -9.77 2.25 -17.79
N ASP A 765 -10.82 2.43 -18.59
CA ASP A 765 -10.82 3.20 -19.83
C ASP A 765 -11.97 4.22 -19.87
N ASN A 766 -11.87 5.23 -20.73
CA ASN A 766 -12.92 6.24 -20.91
C ASN A 766 -14.05 5.79 -21.86
N HIS A 767 -14.19 4.49 -22.12
CA HIS A 767 -15.24 3.94 -22.98
C HIS A 767 -16.63 4.15 -22.39
N TYR A 768 -16.73 4.20 -21.05
CA TYR A 768 -17.96 4.44 -20.31
C TYR A 768 -17.81 5.66 -19.39
N GLU A 769 -18.92 6.30 -19.05
CA GLU A 769 -18.94 7.32 -18.01
C GLU A 769 -18.67 6.71 -16.62
N GLU A 770 -18.17 7.55 -15.70
CA GLU A 770 -17.94 7.14 -14.31
C GLU A 770 -19.25 6.67 -13.66
N LEU A 771 -19.21 5.45 -13.11
CA LEU A 771 -20.34 4.87 -12.42
C LEU A 771 -20.49 5.50 -11.03
N SER A 772 -21.73 5.84 -10.68
CA SER A 772 -22.05 6.23 -9.30
C SER A 772 -21.93 5.05 -8.35
N ASP A 773 -21.44 5.31 -7.14
CA ASP A 773 -21.37 4.31 -6.07
C ASP A 773 -22.73 3.64 -5.82
N ILE A 774 -22.71 2.31 -5.67
CA ILE A 774 -23.91 1.53 -5.36
C ILE A 774 -23.91 1.10 -3.90
N SER A 775 -24.97 1.46 -3.19
CA SER A 775 -25.17 1.03 -1.80
C SER A 775 -26.03 -0.22 -1.72
N VAL A 776 -25.46 -1.29 -1.16
CA VAL A 776 -26.18 -2.52 -0.79
C VAL A 776 -26.33 -2.55 0.73
N PRO A 777 -27.56 -2.64 1.26
CA PRO A 777 -27.82 -2.46 2.69
C PRO A 777 -27.25 -3.58 3.56
N CYS A 778 -27.32 -4.83 3.10
CA CYS A 778 -26.79 -5.98 3.84
C CYS A 778 -26.48 -7.17 2.92
N LEU A 779 -25.51 -7.98 3.33
CA LEU A 779 -25.20 -9.28 2.73
C LEU A 779 -25.03 -10.30 3.85
N PHE A 780 -25.83 -11.36 3.83
CA PHE A 780 -25.80 -12.45 4.80
C PHE A 780 -25.70 -13.79 4.09
N ARG A 781 -24.87 -14.70 4.61
CA ARG A 781 -24.69 -16.04 4.04
C ARG A 781 -25.96 -16.89 4.00
N GLU A 782 -26.87 -16.68 4.95
CA GLU A 782 -28.11 -17.45 5.09
C GLU A 782 -29.27 -16.90 4.24
N ARG A 783 -29.10 -15.72 3.62
CA ARG A 783 -30.13 -15.07 2.79
C ARG A 783 -29.79 -15.15 1.30
N GLN A 784 -30.80 -14.96 0.47
CA GLN A 784 -30.60 -14.84 -0.97
C GLN A 784 -29.67 -13.65 -1.27
N PRO A 785 -28.71 -13.80 -2.20
CA PRO A 785 -27.78 -12.75 -2.56
C PRO A 785 -28.52 -11.56 -3.17
N PRO A 786 -28.18 -10.31 -2.77
CA PRO A 786 -28.82 -9.13 -3.32
C PRO A 786 -28.43 -8.93 -4.79
N LYS A 787 -29.42 -8.55 -5.61
CA LYS A 787 -29.24 -8.14 -7.01
C LYS A 787 -28.71 -6.70 -7.08
N VAL A 788 -27.59 -6.50 -7.76
CA VAL A 788 -26.90 -5.23 -8.00
C VAL A 788 -27.07 -4.88 -9.48
N ARG A 789 -27.62 -3.71 -9.79
CA ARG A 789 -27.85 -3.26 -11.17
C ARG A 789 -26.85 -2.18 -11.53
N LEU A 790 -25.90 -2.48 -12.40
CA LEU A 790 -24.94 -1.52 -12.93
C LEU A 790 -25.58 -0.78 -14.09
N ARG A 791 -25.64 0.55 -14.03
CA ARG A 791 -26.11 1.41 -15.13
C ARG A 791 -24.91 2.05 -15.80
N LEU A 792 -24.53 1.51 -16.94
CA LEU A 792 -23.39 1.94 -17.72
C LEU A 792 -23.85 2.91 -18.81
N LYS A 793 -23.18 4.06 -18.94
CA LYS A 793 -23.37 4.98 -20.07
C LYS A 793 -22.17 4.89 -21.00
N PRO A 794 -22.23 4.13 -22.11
CA PRO A 794 -21.13 4.07 -23.06
C PRO A 794 -20.97 5.41 -23.77
N ARG A 795 -19.74 5.92 -23.79
CA ARG A 795 -19.28 6.93 -24.74
C ARG A 795 -18.86 6.28 -26.06
N ARG A 796 -18.30 5.07 -25.95
CA ARG A 796 -17.96 4.20 -27.07
C ARG A 796 -18.39 2.77 -26.72
N PRO A 797 -19.07 2.04 -27.61
CA PRO A 797 -19.56 0.69 -27.32
C PRO A 797 -18.45 -0.37 -27.45
N TYR A 798 -17.37 -0.20 -26.70
CA TYR A 798 -16.24 -1.13 -26.65
C TYR A 798 -16.25 -1.95 -25.35
N PRO A 799 -15.64 -3.14 -25.32
CA PRO A 799 -15.45 -3.87 -24.07
C PRO A 799 -14.58 -3.06 -23.09
N THR A 800 -14.82 -3.21 -21.79
CA THR A 800 -14.04 -2.53 -20.74
C THR A 800 -13.93 -3.39 -19.50
N THR A 801 -12.96 -3.06 -18.64
CA THR A 801 -12.80 -3.68 -17.33
C THR A 801 -13.12 -2.66 -16.24
N LEU A 802 -13.95 -3.04 -15.28
CA LEU A 802 -14.31 -2.20 -14.14
C LEU A 802 -13.58 -2.72 -12.91
N HIS A 803 -12.68 -1.90 -12.36
CA HIS A 803 -12.08 -2.15 -11.06
C HIS A 803 -13.10 -1.85 -9.97
N ALA A 804 -13.44 -2.86 -9.18
CA ALA A 804 -14.41 -2.73 -8.11
C ALA A 804 -13.71 -2.74 -6.74
N SER A 805 -14.07 -1.78 -5.89
CA SER A 805 -13.72 -1.79 -4.47
C SER A 805 -14.96 -1.62 -3.62
N ALA A 806 -14.89 -2.05 -2.36
CA ALA A 806 -16.02 -1.91 -1.46
C ALA A 806 -15.59 -1.47 -0.08
N ILE A 807 -16.38 -0.57 0.48
CA ILE A 807 -16.35 -0.20 1.88
C ILE A 807 -17.60 -0.78 2.53
N PHE A 808 -17.43 -1.55 3.60
CA PHE A 808 -18.55 -2.17 4.29
C PHE A 808 -18.31 -2.17 5.80
N THR A 809 -19.39 -2.32 6.56
CA THR A 809 -19.33 -2.44 8.01
C THR A 809 -19.66 -3.86 8.44
N THR A 810 -18.89 -4.39 9.39
CA THR A 810 -19.19 -5.68 10.01
C THR A 810 -20.11 -5.51 11.21
N GLN A 811 -20.64 -6.62 11.73
CA GLN A 811 -21.44 -6.63 12.97
C GLN A 811 -20.72 -5.97 14.16
N ASP A 812 -19.40 -5.92 14.10
CA ASP A 812 -18.51 -5.34 15.10
C ASP A 812 -18.47 -3.79 15.07
N GLY A 813 -19.13 -3.17 14.09
CA GLY A 813 -19.17 -1.72 13.90
C GLY A 813 -17.88 -1.11 13.35
N LEU A 814 -16.96 -1.94 12.84
CA LEU A 814 -15.74 -1.49 12.15
C LEU A 814 -16.01 -1.34 10.65
N SER A 815 -15.42 -0.31 10.05
CA SER A 815 -15.46 -0.08 8.59
C SER A 815 -14.24 -0.72 7.95
N TRP A 816 -14.46 -1.54 6.93
CA TRP A 816 -13.43 -2.26 6.21
C TRP A 816 -13.43 -1.86 4.74
N HIS A 817 -12.25 -1.90 4.12
CA HIS A 817 -12.04 -1.72 2.70
C HIS A 817 -11.48 -3.01 2.09
N THR A 818 -12.13 -3.49 1.02
CA THR A 818 -11.70 -4.66 0.24
C THR A 818 -11.68 -4.32 -1.25
N VAL A 819 -10.74 -4.91 -1.97
CA VAL A 819 -10.67 -4.85 -3.43
C VAL A 819 -11.34 -6.12 -3.97
N LEU A 820 -12.28 -5.96 -4.89
CA LEU A 820 -13.02 -7.06 -5.50
C LEU A 820 -12.31 -7.53 -6.78
N PRO A 821 -12.60 -8.75 -7.26
CA PRO A 821 -12.19 -9.16 -8.60
C PRO A 821 -12.74 -8.21 -9.68
N ASP A 822 -11.94 -8.00 -10.72
CA ASP A 822 -12.29 -7.14 -11.84
C ASP A 822 -13.51 -7.65 -12.60
N ILE A 823 -14.38 -6.72 -13.01
CA ILE A 823 -15.59 -7.03 -13.77
C ILE A 823 -15.34 -6.70 -15.22
N HIS A 824 -15.30 -7.72 -16.07
CA HIS A 824 -15.16 -7.54 -17.50
C HIS A 824 -16.53 -7.37 -18.15
N VAL A 825 -16.75 -6.21 -18.77
CA VAL A 825 -17.93 -5.94 -19.60
C VAL A 825 -17.60 -6.39 -21.02
N ALA A 826 -18.18 -7.52 -21.43
CA ALA A 826 -17.99 -8.09 -22.76
C ALA A 826 -18.76 -7.30 -23.83
N PHE A 827 -18.30 -7.37 -25.08
CA PHE A 827 -18.93 -6.65 -26.20
C PHE A 827 -20.42 -7.00 -26.37
N GLN A 828 -20.78 -8.28 -26.23
CA GLN A 828 -22.17 -8.77 -26.36
C GLN A 828 -23.14 -8.19 -25.31
N GLN A 829 -22.62 -7.73 -24.17
CA GLN A 829 -23.44 -7.17 -23.09
C GLN A 829 -23.91 -5.73 -23.38
N ALA A 830 -23.34 -5.08 -24.41
CA ALA A 830 -23.79 -3.78 -24.89
C ALA A 830 -24.92 -3.86 -25.92
N PHE A 831 -25.26 -5.07 -26.42
CA PHE A 831 -26.28 -5.24 -27.45
C PHE A 831 -27.66 -4.90 -26.92
N MET A 832 -28.38 -4.04 -27.64
CA MET A 832 -29.75 -3.66 -27.34
C MET A 832 -30.63 -3.84 -28.58
N SER A 833 -31.91 -4.15 -28.35
CA SER A 833 -32.92 -4.03 -29.39
C SER A 833 -33.10 -2.55 -29.76
N PRO A 834 -33.37 -2.22 -31.03
CA PRO A 834 -33.58 -0.83 -31.44
C PRO A 834 -34.69 -0.18 -30.60
N PRO A 835 -34.49 1.03 -30.05
CA PRO A 835 -35.51 1.76 -29.31
C PRO A 835 -36.59 2.25 -30.29
N ALA A 836 -37.54 1.36 -30.59
CA ALA A 836 -38.65 1.67 -31.48
C ALA A 836 -39.80 2.34 -30.70
N PRO A 837 -40.52 3.32 -31.31
CA PRO A 837 -41.77 3.83 -30.77
C PRO A 837 -42.74 2.69 -30.44
N PRO A 838 -43.50 2.78 -29.34
CA PRO A 838 -44.44 1.74 -28.93
C PRO A 838 -45.57 1.48 -29.93
N ALA A 839 -45.78 2.38 -30.90
CA ALA A 839 -46.77 2.26 -31.96
C ALA A 839 -46.29 1.46 -33.19
N TRP A 840 -45.00 1.08 -33.25
CA TRP A 840 -44.44 0.38 -34.41
C TRP A 840 -44.70 -1.12 -34.36
N GLY A 841 -45.26 -1.65 -35.46
CA GLY A 841 -45.42 -3.08 -35.69
C GLY A 841 -44.15 -3.75 -36.24
N ARG A 842 -44.24 -5.04 -36.60
CA ARG A 842 -43.12 -5.75 -37.26
C ARG A 842 -42.78 -5.17 -38.65
N GLY A 843 -43.78 -4.72 -39.39
CA GLY A 843 -43.59 -4.08 -40.70
C GLY A 843 -42.72 -2.83 -40.62
N ASP A 844 -42.98 -1.95 -39.66
CA ASP A 844 -42.23 -0.69 -39.48
C ASP A 844 -40.76 -0.92 -39.07
N LYS A 845 -40.48 -2.00 -38.31
CA LYS A 845 -39.09 -2.38 -37.98
C LYS A 845 -38.33 -2.94 -39.18
N ARG A 846 -39.03 -3.60 -40.11
CA ARG A 846 -38.46 -4.11 -41.36
C ARG A 846 -38.15 -2.97 -42.32
N THR A 847 -39.03 -1.98 -42.43
CA THR A 847 -38.77 -0.77 -43.24
C THR A 847 -37.64 0.08 -42.65
N LEU A 848 -37.50 0.16 -41.31
CA LEU A 848 -36.33 0.76 -40.66
C LEU A 848 -35.03 0.03 -41.02
N PHE A 849 -35.02 -1.31 -40.95
CA PHE A 849 -33.84 -2.10 -41.28
C PHE A 849 -33.40 -1.91 -42.74
N GLU A 850 -34.34 -1.95 -43.68
CA GLU A 850 -34.06 -1.77 -45.10
C GLU A 850 -33.56 -0.35 -45.40
N GLY A 851 -34.18 0.66 -44.78
CA GLY A 851 -33.73 2.05 -44.89
C GLY A 851 -32.30 2.28 -44.36
N LEU A 852 -31.97 1.73 -43.17
CA LEU A 852 -30.60 1.84 -42.62
C LEU A 852 -29.58 1.05 -43.44
N TRP A 853 -29.98 -0.11 -43.97
CA TRP A 853 -29.12 -0.94 -44.80
C TRP A 853 -28.74 -0.24 -46.10
N ASP A 854 -29.71 0.37 -46.78
CA ASP A 854 -29.50 1.05 -48.06
C ASP A 854 -28.65 2.32 -47.87
N GLU A 855 -28.82 3.06 -46.77
CA GLU A 855 -27.98 4.23 -46.45
C GLU A 855 -26.52 3.83 -46.19
N ILE A 856 -26.27 2.84 -45.34
CA ILE A 856 -24.91 2.40 -44.99
C ILE A 856 -24.21 1.71 -46.17
N SER A 857 -24.97 1.05 -47.06
CA SER A 857 -24.44 0.37 -48.24
C SER A 857 -24.30 1.26 -49.47
N SER A 858 -24.82 2.49 -49.45
CA SER A 858 -24.76 3.40 -50.59
C SER A 858 -23.38 4.03 -50.73
N GLU A 859 -22.55 3.48 -51.63
CA GLU A 859 -21.27 4.12 -52.00
C GLU A 859 -21.54 5.41 -52.80
N GLY A 860 -21.34 6.58 -52.18
CA GLY A 860 -21.14 7.84 -52.91
C GLY A 860 -22.22 8.92 -52.80
N GLY A 861 -22.77 9.16 -51.61
CA GLY A 861 -23.61 10.33 -51.33
C GLY A 861 -22.78 11.54 -50.85
N LEU A 862 -23.13 12.76 -51.28
CA LEU A 862 -22.42 14.02 -50.93
C LEU A 862 -22.40 14.36 -49.41
N ASN A 863 -23.01 13.52 -48.56
CA ASN A 863 -23.19 13.68 -47.12
C ASN A 863 -22.71 12.43 -46.34
N ASP A 864 -21.63 11.77 -46.76
CA ASP A 864 -21.10 10.60 -46.04
C ASP A 864 -20.62 10.98 -44.62
N PRO A 865 -21.17 10.38 -43.54
CA PRO A 865 -20.44 10.27 -42.29
C PRO A 865 -19.28 9.30 -42.51
N ALA A 866 -18.05 9.76 -42.29
CA ALA A 866 -16.79 9.09 -42.63
C ALA A 866 -16.55 7.70 -42.00
N ASP A 867 -17.52 7.13 -41.29
CA ASP A 867 -17.36 5.96 -40.41
C ASP A 867 -18.18 4.71 -40.84
N CYS A 868 -19.02 4.77 -41.88
CA CYS A 868 -19.82 3.63 -42.35
C CYS A 868 -18.98 2.55 -43.07
N ALA A 869 -19.27 1.27 -42.83
CA ALA A 869 -18.57 0.15 -43.48
C ALA A 869 -19.43 -1.12 -43.62
N THR A 870 -19.17 -1.88 -44.69
CA THR A 870 -19.76 -3.20 -44.95
C THR A 870 -18.70 -4.31 -44.91
N SER A 871 -19.03 -5.47 -44.36
CA SER A 871 -18.13 -6.63 -44.24
C SER A 871 -18.88 -7.94 -44.47
N LEU A 872 -18.17 -9.00 -44.83
CA LEU A 872 -18.70 -10.34 -45.05
C LEU A 872 -17.94 -11.33 -44.15
N PHE A 873 -18.68 -12.09 -43.34
CA PHE A 873 -18.14 -13.18 -42.54
C PHE A 873 -18.75 -14.51 -43.00
N CYS A 874 -17.91 -15.49 -43.34
CA CYS A 874 -18.33 -16.79 -43.86
C CYS A 874 -17.90 -17.91 -42.90
N CYS A 875 -18.80 -18.83 -42.59
CA CYS A 875 -18.50 -20.01 -41.78
C CYS A 875 -19.25 -21.26 -42.25
N GLN A 876 -18.70 -22.44 -42.02
CA GLN A 876 -19.33 -23.72 -42.34
C GLN A 876 -20.22 -24.16 -41.17
N LEU A 877 -21.54 -23.98 -41.30
CA LEU A 877 -22.52 -24.38 -40.29
C LEU A 877 -23.67 -25.13 -40.97
N LYS A 878 -24.08 -26.25 -40.37
CA LYS A 878 -25.30 -26.96 -40.81
C LYS A 878 -26.53 -26.13 -40.46
N GLU A 879 -27.57 -26.24 -41.26
CA GLU A 879 -28.84 -25.51 -41.11
C GLU A 879 -29.48 -25.66 -39.71
N ALA A 880 -29.47 -26.87 -39.15
CA ALA A 880 -29.96 -27.11 -37.79
C ALA A 880 -29.13 -26.38 -36.70
N ALA A 881 -27.82 -26.25 -36.90
CA ALA A 881 -26.93 -25.54 -35.99
C ALA A 881 -27.11 -24.01 -36.11
N LEU A 882 -27.40 -23.51 -37.32
CA LEU A 882 -27.74 -22.12 -37.56
C LEU A 882 -29.02 -21.71 -36.81
N ILE A 883 -30.08 -22.51 -36.92
CA ILE A 883 -31.34 -22.25 -36.21
C ILE A 883 -31.14 -22.28 -34.69
N ALA A 884 -30.32 -23.20 -34.17
CA ALA A 884 -29.98 -23.27 -32.75
C ALA A 884 -29.19 -22.04 -32.28
N LEU A 885 -28.25 -21.55 -33.10
CA LEU A 885 -27.45 -20.36 -32.85
C LEU A 885 -28.34 -19.11 -32.81
N VAL A 886 -29.21 -18.93 -33.80
CA VAL A 886 -30.17 -17.81 -33.87
C VAL A 886 -31.09 -17.81 -32.66
N LYS A 887 -31.64 -18.97 -32.27
CA LYS A 887 -32.50 -19.10 -31.08
C LYS A 887 -31.78 -18.74 -29.77
N LYS A 888 -30.48 -19.04 -29.67
CA LYS A 888 -29.70 -18.85 -28.45
C LYS A 888 -29.14 -17.44 -28.30
N HIS A 889 -28.66 -16.83 -29.39
CA HIS A 889 -27.88 -15.58 -29.33
C HIS A 889 -28.54 -14.38 -30.03
N PHE A 890 -29.40 -14.59 -31.02
CA PHE A 890 -29.97 -13.52 -31.85
C PHE A 890 -31.48 -13.30 -31.69
N LEU A 891 -32.18 -14.20 -30.99
CA LEU A 891 -33.66 -14.20 -30.89
C LEU A 891 -34.24 -12.88 -30.37
N SER A 892 -33.58 -12.22 -29.42
CA SER A 892 -34.02 -10.92 -28.86
C SER A 892 -33.83 -9.73 -29.82
N TYR A 893 -33.11 -9.93 -30.91
CA TYR A 893 -32.69 -8.87 -31.85
C TYR A 893 -33.15 -9.15 -33.30
N LEU A 894 -33.92 -10.22 -33.52
CA LEU A 894 -34.41 -10.66 -34.81
C LEU A 894 -35.57 -9.78 -35.30
N ILE A 895 -35.51 -9.35 -36.57
CA ILE A 895 -36.57 -8.56 -37.23
C ILE A 895 -37.40 -9.43 -38.19
N SER A 896 -36.78 -10.44 -38.82
CA SER A 896 -37.44 -11.43 -39.68
C SER A 896 -38.22 -12.48 -38.88
N ASP A 897 -39.18 -13.17 -39.50
CA ASP A 897 -39.82 -14.33 -38.88
C ASP A 897 -38.85 -15.53 -38.88
N LEU A 898 -38.90 -16.35 -37.81
CA LEU A 898 -38.12 -17.59 -37.73
C LEU A 898 -38.50 -18.64 -38.80
N SER A 899 -39.58 -18.38 -39.55
CA SER A 899 -40.09 -19.21 -40.65
C SER A 899 -39.60 -18.78 -42.05
N ASP A 900 -38.90 -17.65 -42.17
CA ASP A 900 -38.24 -17.26 -43.42
C ASP A 900 -36.96 -18.10 -43.56
N GLU A 901 -37.00 -19.16 -44.38
CA GLU A 901 -35.85 -20.07 -44.61
C GLU A 901 -34.75 -19.45 -45.48
N GLU A 902 -35.01 -18.32 -46.15
CA GLU A 902 -34.09 -17.74 -47.13
C GLU A 902 -33.13 -16.68 -46.53
N GLU A 903 -33.56 -15.87 -45.56
CA GLU A 903 -32.75 -14.77 -45.01
C GLU A 903 -33.18 -14.34 -43.59
N PHE A 904 -32.25 -14.39 -42.63
CA PHE A 904 -32.47 -13.81 -41.30
C PHE A 904 -31.89 -12.40 -41.21
N LYS A 905 -32.71 -11.42 -40.80
CA LYS A 905 -32.31 -10.03 -40.56
C LYS A 905 -32.24 -9.76 -39.05
N VAL A 906 -31.06 -9.34 -38.58
CA VAL A 906 -30.79 -9.01 -37.16
C VAL A 906 -30.26 -7.59 -37.06
N LEU A 907 -30.77 -6.81 -36.10
CA LEU A 907 -30.32 -5.44 -35.85
C LEU A 907 -29.89 -5.28 -34.39
N PHE A 908 -28.63 -4.91 -34.21
CA PHE A 908 -28.09 -4.47 -32.92
C PHE A 908 -28.06 -2.96 -32.86
N TYR A 909 -28.65 -2.42 -31.80
CA TYR A 909 -28.42 -1.05 -31.38
C TYR A 909 -27.36 -1.03 -30.27
N LEU A 910 -26.35 -0.17 -30.45
CA LEU A 910 -25.22 0.03 -29.55
C LEU A 910 -25.19 1.50 -29.13
N PRO A 911 -25.54 1.81 -27.86
CA PRO A 911 -25.49 3.19 -27.40
C PRO A 911 -24.07 3.77 -27.49
N PRO A 912 -23.89 5.07 -27.79
CA PRO A 912 -24.93 6.10 -27.82
C PRO A 912 -25.71 6.24 -29.14
N LEU A 913 -25.16 5.87 -30.31
CA LEU A 913 -25.81 6.07 -31.62
C LEU A 913 -25.41 5.03 -32.69
N SER A 914 -24.68 3.97 -32.34
CA SER A 914 -24.14 3.02 -33.32
C SER A 914 -25.11 1.87 -33.61
N HIS A 915 -25.10 1.40 -34.85
CA HIS A 915 -25.97 0.34 -35.35
C HIS A 915 -25.15 -0.71 -36.07
N ILE A 916 -25.48 -1.98 -35.83
CA ILE A 916 -24.93 -3.10 -36.59
C ILE A 916 -26.09 -3.93 -37.16
N LEU A 917 -26.10 -4.04 -38.47
CA LEU A 917 -27.09 -4.81 -39.23
C LEU A 917 -26.44 -6.10 -39.73
N LEU A 918 -27.16 -7.21 -39.60
CA LEU A 918 -26.74 -8.51 -40.13
C LEU A 918 -27.81 -9.06 -41.08
N LYS A 919 -27.40 -9.48 -42.28
CA LYS A 919 -28.18 -10.33 -43.19
C LYS A 919 -27.51 -11.70 -43.28
N ILE A 920 -28.17 -12.72 -42.77
CA ILE A 920 -27.65 -14.09 -42.69
C ILE A 920 -28.33 -14.92 -43.78
N ARG A 921 -27.53 -15.53 -44.66
CA ARG A 921 -28.00 -16.37 -45.78
C ARG A 921 -27.22 -17.67 -45.85
N THR A 922 -27.89 -18.75 -46.25
CA THR A 922 -27.26 -20.05 -46.56
C THR A 922 -27.05 -20.18 -48.07
N GLU A 923 -25.79 -20.27 -48.51
CA GLU A 923 -25.42 -20.49 -49.92
C GLU A 923 -24.60 -21.78 -50.05
N GLU A 924 -25.11 -22.73 -50.85
CA GLU A 924 -24.56 -24.03 -51.29
C GLU A 924 -23.84 -24.91 -50.22
N ASP A 925 -22.80 -24.42 -49.54
CA ASP A 925 -22.01 -25.12 -48.49
C ASP A 925 -21.54 -24.20 -47.32
N ALA A 926 -21.93 -22.92 -47.27
CA ALA A 926 -21.52 -21.96 -46.22
C ALA A 926 -22.65 -21.00 -45.80
N VAL A 927 -22.58 -20.53 -44.55
CA VAL A 927 -23.44 -19.46 -44.05
C VAL A 927 -22.71 -18.12 -44.20
N HIS A 928 -23.34 -17.19 -44.90
CA HIS A 928 -22.85 -15.84 -45.13
C HIS A 928 -23.52 -14.86 -44.17
N PHE A 929 -22.73 -14.20 -43.33
CA PHE A 929 -23.12 -13.09 -42.47
C PHE A 929 -22.67 -11.78 -43.13
N ASN A 930 -23.57 -11.12 -43.85
CA ASN A 930 -23.33 -9.77 -44.37
C ASN A 930 -23.54 -8.77 -43.24
N ILE A 931 -22.52 -7.98 -42.91
CA ILE A 931 -22.49 -7.02 -41.81
C ILE A 931 -22.46 -5.61 -42.40
N ALA A 932 -23.34 -4.73 -41.94
CA ALA A 932 -23.29 -3.30 -42.22
C ALA A 932 -23.28 -2.53 -40.89
N THR A 933 -22.36 -1.58 -40.73
CA THR A 933 -22.20 -0.78 -39.50
C THR A 933 -21.97 0.69 -39.84
N ASP A 934 -22.48 1.58 -39.00
CA ASP A 934 -22.22 3.03 -39.08
C ASP A 934 -20.89 3.44 -38.42
N ASN A 935 -20.20 2.48 -37.78
CA ASN A 935 -18.87 2.66 -37.21
C ASN A 935 -17.96 1.46 -37.54
N TRP A 936 -17.00 1.68 -38.43
CA TRP A 936 -16.05 0.67 -38.91
C TRP A 936 -15.18 0.07 -37.80
N GLN A 937 -14.91 0.79 -36.72
CA GLN A 937 -14.07 0.33 -35.61
C GLN A 937 -14.70 -0.84 -34.83
N LEU A 938 -16.00 -1.10 -35.02
CA LEU A 938 -16.71 -2.22 -34.40
C LEU A 938 -16.52 -3.55 -35.14
N LEU A 939 -16.06 -3.52 -36.40
CA LEU A 939 -15.92 -4.72 -37.25
C LEU A 939 -15.01 -5.81 -36.66
N PRO A 940 -13.84 -5.50 -36.05
CA PRO A 940 -13.00 -6.53 -35.43
C PRO A 940 -13.68 -7.20 -34.22
N HIS A 941 -14.41 -6.41 -33.42
CA HIS A 941 -15.11 -6.91 -32.23
C HIS A 941 -16.26 -7.84 -32.59
N ILE A 942 -17.06 -7.48 -33.60
CA ILE A 942 -18.13 -8.37 -34.07
C ILE A 942 -17.58 -9.61 -34.76
N SER A 943 -16.48 -9.51 -35.52
CA SER A 943 -15.84 -10.68 -36.13
C SER A 943 -15.35 -11.65 -35.06
N SER A 944 -14.72 -11.16 -33.99
CA SER A 944 -14.30 -11.97 -32.83
C SER A 944 -15.49 -12.60 -32.10
N TYR A 945 -16.58 -11.84 -31.94
CA TYR A 945 -17.83 -12.36 -31.35
C TYR A 945 -18.41 -13.50 -32.19
N LEU A 946 -18.56 -13.29 -33.51
CA LEU A 946 -19.07 -14.30 -34.44
C LEU A 946 -18.19 -15.55 -34.44
N LEU A 947 -16.86 -15.40 -34.50
CA LEU A 947 -15.93 -16.54 -34.40
C LEU A 947 -16.15 -17.36 -33.11
N THR A 948 -16.36 -16.68 -31.97
CA THR A 948 -16.53 -17.34 -30.67
C THR A 948 -17.82 -18.15 -30.60
N ILE A 949 -18.94 -17.59 -31.10
CA ILE A 949 -20.22 -18.30 -31.08
C ILE A 949 -20.27 -19.44 -32.11
N THR A 950 -19.57 -19.31 -33.25
CA THR A 950 -19.55 -20.36 -34.27
C THR A 950 -18.61 -21.52 -33.91
N SER A 951 -17.49 -21.27 -33.21
CA SER A 951 -16.55 -22.33 -32.80
C SER A 951 -17.09 -23.19 -31.65
N LEU A 952 -17.83 -22.61 -30.70
CA LEU A 952 -18.46 -23.31 -29.57
C LEU A 952 -19.47 -24.39 -29.99
N GLN A 953 -19.95 -24.37 -31.23
CA GLN A 953 -20.87 -25.37 -31.77
C GLN A 953 -20.19 -26.51 -32.52
N GLU A 954 -18.93 -26.35 -32.95
CA GLU A 954 -18.15 -27.47 -33.52
C GLU A 954 -17.76 -28.48 -32.42
N ASP A 955 -17.52 -28.03 -31.20
CA ASP A 955 -17.13 -28.89 -30.05
C ASP A 955 -18.31 -29.66 -29.41
N ALA A 956 -19.56 -29.35 -29.78
CA ALA A 956 -20.75 -30.04 -29.23
C ALA A 956 -21.10 -31.35 -29.95
N ASP A 957 -20.44 -31.65 -31.08
CA ASP A 957 -20.57 -32.90 -31.85
C ASP A 957 -19.31 -33.80 -31.75
N GLY A 958 -18.51 -33.65 -30.69
CA GLY A 958 -17.36 -34.50 -30.35
C GLY A 958 -17.68 -35.65 -29.38
#